data_AF-A0AAP3EG55-F1
#
_entry.id   AF-A0AAP3EG55-F1
#
_cell.length_a   1.000
_cell.length_b   1.000
_cell.length_c   1.000
_cell.angle_alpha   90.00
_cell.angle_beta   90.00
_cell.angle_gamma   90.00
#
_symmetry.space_group_name_H-M   'P 1'
#
loop_
_entity.id
_entity.type
_entity.pdbx_description
1 polymer ?
#
loop_
_entity_poly.entity_id
_entity_poly.type
_entity_poly.pdbx_seq_one_letter_code
_entity_poly.pdbx_strand_id
1 'polypeptide(L)'
;MVKKLHLRELLDIENVQARSAALRRTFAAYTEPLDVTGEESSALIILLNLTYPKKLVDDLLDKRLARTTVNNQTHIDVCIDEVQWLHTHNLKYPDIRVSKQRLVAPSPQLHPNILSSANCQRTLGWSHDSAKVNFAKLFGCQFIWQGKVTCLATLMCEAPKHWKEAFQELGMPVQQFMNICGRVKHFLPAQLSPDRVDKYSIQVRMPYRDGYIAITPVVSHALQSELQQVAIKKQGRYTSLEFIRPAAVSELVASLGGNVKALNYPPRINKKTHGLGDNLLARVLSGQDVLNQNVLSQPRFVRVLDDLLSSESALALKQRRQQKVANLRQIRTMLSEWLAPMLEWRLEVKEGLILLSELEPINGSLEYQFLTFENELLPELLMPLFGRLNSVMSHSATISQYAFHQRLMPYLRNSLKWFLTHLAYKEPLPQKEDEHFQRYLHLKGIRVFDAQALSNPYCVGIPSLTAVWGMMHNYQRRLNEGLGTQLRLTSFSWFIRQYSSVSGKKLPEFGMQGAKENQFRRAGIIDNRYCDLVFDLVIHIDGYEDDLAILDNQTEMLKASFPANFAGGVMHPPELDAVDAWCQLYQSEAELFSILKRLPMSGKWIMPTRYSMGNVSDLLFLLDKNSSLCPTMLGYLPLTEPVSRVGSLEPLHCYAEPALGVVECASAIEIRLQGQINYFKRAFWMLEAKEHSMLMKRI
;
A
#
# COMPACT_ATOMS: atom_id res chain seq x y z
N MET A 1 -17.53 -18.87 14.21
CA MET A 1 -16.39 -19.66 14.69
C MET A 1 -15.77 -20.38 13.51
N VAL A 2 -14.57 -20.03 13.09
CA VAL A 2 -13.83 -20.79 12.07
C VAL A 2 -13.35 -22.07 12.75
N LYS A 3 -13.72 -23.24 12.22
CA LYS A 3 -13.22 -24.54 12.73
C LYS A 3 -11.70 -24.55 12.54
N LYS A 4 -10.96 -24.44 13.64
CA LYS A 4 -9.48 -24.53 13.61
C LYS A 4 -9.10 -25.99 13.36
N LEU A 5 -8.13 -26.21 12.49
CA LEU A 5 -7.61 -27.54 12.18
C LEU A 5 -6.91 -28.08 13.44
N HIS A 6 -7.30 -29.27 13.87
CA HIS A 6 -6.70 -29.96 15.01
C HIS A 6 -5.69 -31.01 14.52
N LEU A 7 -4.58 -31.19 15.22
CA LEU A 7 -3.50 -32.11 14.82
C LEU A 7 -4.02 -33.53 14.57
N ARG A 8 -4.98 -34.00 15.38
CA ARG A 8 -5.63 -35.30 15.23
C ARG A 8 -6.18 -35.55 13.82
N GLU A 9 -6.78 -34.55 13.17
CA GLU A 9 -7.31 -34.68 11.80
C GLU A 9 -6.20 -35.01 10.77
N LEU A 10 -4.95 -34.62 11.05
CA LEU A 10 -3.80 -34.95 10.19
C LEU A 10 -3.16 -36.29 10.54
N LEU A 11 -3.24 -36.71 11.81
CA LEU A 11 -2.72 -38.01 12.26
C LEU A 11 -3.51 -39.17 11.64
N ASP A 12 -4.81 -38.95 11.39
CA ASP A 12 -5.72 -39.93 10.78
C ASP A 12 -5.45 -40.19 9.27
N ILE A 13 -4.53 -39.45 8.64
CA ILE A 13 -4.14 -39.70 7.24
C ILE A 13 -3.32 -40.99 7.14
N GLU A 14 -3.86 -42.01 6.48
CA GLU A 14 -3.24 -43.33 6.33
C GLU A 14 -1.95 -43.31 5.48
N ASN A 15 -1.93 -42.52 4.40
CA ASN A 15 -0.77 -42.44 3.52
C ASN A 15 0.34 -41.60 4.16
N VAL A 16 1.46 -42.25 4.51
CA VAL A 16 2.62 -41.63 5.19
C VAL A 16 3.19 -40.43 4.42
N GLN A 17 3.30 -40.53 3.09
CA GLN A 17 3.85 -39.44 2.28
C GLN A 17 2.92 -38.22 2.26
N ALA A 18 1.62 -38.45 2.10
CA ALA A 18 0.60 -37.41 2.13
C ALA A 18 0.51 -36.77 3.52
N ARG A 19 0.52 -37.57 4.58
CA ARG A 19 0.55 -37.11 5.97
C ARG A 19 1.77 -36.25 6.26
N SER A 20 2.97 -36.75 5.95
CA SER A 20 4.21 -36.00 6.15
C SER A 20 4.24 -34.70 5.34
N ALA A 21 3.71 -34.69 4.11
CA ALA A 21 3.60 -33.46 3.33
C ALA A 21 2.61 -32.46 3.95
N ALA A 22 1.47 -32.93 4.46
CA ALA A 22 0.48 -32.09 5.15
C ALA A 22 1.07 -31.50 6.44
N LEU A 23 1.71 -32.31 7.28
CA LEU A 23 2.35 -31.86 8.52
C LEU A 23 3.46 -30.83 8.25
N ARG A 24 4.33 -31.05 7.26
CA ARG A 24 5.36 -30.05 6.88
C ARG A 24 4.74 -28.72 6.44
N ARG A 25 3.59 -28.79 5.76
CA ARG A 25 2.87 -27.60 5.31
C ARG A 25 2.24 -26.86 6.49
N THR A 26 1.58 -27.54 7.41
CA THR A 26 0.86 -26.91 8.54
C THR A 26 1.78 -26.33 9.61
N PHE A 27 2.99 -26.87 9.77
CA PHE A 27 4.02 -26.30 10.65
C PHE A 27 4.89 -25.23 9.95
N ALA A 28 4.61 -24.87 8.70
CA ALA A 28 5.33 -23.82 8.00
C ALA A 28 4.87 -22.43 8.44
N ALA A 29 5.78 -21.46 8.45
CA ALA A 29 5.51 -20.10 8.93
C ALA A 29 4.47 -19.32 8.10
N TYR A 30 4.08 -19.79 6.91
CA TYR A 30 3.08 -19.15 6.05
C TYR A 30 1.65 -19.72 6.20
N THR A 31 1.45 -20.75 7.03
CA THR A 31 0.12 -21.33 7.27
C THR A 31 -0.47 -20.89 8.59
N GLU A 32 -1.80 -20.94 8.69
CA GLU A 32 -2.47 -20.73 9.96
C GLU A 32 -2.01 -21.78 10.99
N PRO A 33 -1.71 -21.37 12.24
CA PRO A 33 -1.26 -22.29 13.28
C PRO A 33 -2.24 -23.43 13.56
N LEU A 34 -1.71 -24.65 13.65
CA LEU A 34 -2.44 -25.89 13.95
C LEU A 34 -2.68 -26.02 15.46
N ASP A 35 -3.85 -26.50 15.89
CA ASP A 35 -4.11 -26.81 17.30
C ASP A 35 -3.52 -28.18 17.68
N VAL A 36 -2.65 -28.20 18.68
CA VAL A 36 -1.94 -29.39 19.17
C VAL A 36 -2.33 -29.76 20.61
N THR A 37 -3.36 -29.13 21.17
CA THR A 37 -3.79 -29.34 22.55
C THR A 37 -4.19 -30.81 22.79
N GLY A 38 -3.58 -31.47 23.77
CA GLY A 38 -3.82 -32.89 24.08
C GLY A 38 -3.08 -33.88 23.19
N GLU A 39 -2.29 -33.41 22.23
CA GLU A 39 -1.45 -34.21 21.33
C GLU A 39 0.04 -33.79 21.43
N GLU A 40 0.48 -33.35 22.62
CA GLU A 40 1.80 -32.76 22.85
C GLU A 40 2.94 -33.73 22.47
N SER A 41 2.82 -35.02 22.80
CA SER A 41 3.83 -36.04 22.46
C SER A 41 3.95 -36.22 20.94
N SER A 42 2.83 -36.27 20.22
CA SER A 42 2.79 -36.36 18.76
C SER A 42 3.40 -35.11 18.13
N ALA A 43 3.05 -33.91 18.63
CA ALA A 43 3.61 -32.64 18.17
C ALA A 43 5.12 -32.56 18.39
N LEU A 44 5.62 -32.99 19.55
CA LEU A 44 7.05 -32.99 19.86
C LEU A 44 7.84 -33.89 18.89
N ILE A 45 7.35 -35.10 18.62
CA ILE A 45 7.96 -36.02 17.64
C ILE A 45 8.08 -35.35 16.27
N ILE A 46 7.01 -34.69 15.81
CA ILE A 46 7.01 -33.98 14.53
C ILE A 46 8.06 -32.86 14.53
N LEU A 47 8.09 -32.02 15.57
CA LEU A 47 9.02 -30.89 15.67
C LEU A 47 10.49 -31.32 15.69
N LEU A 48 10.80 -32.42 16.38
CA LEU A 48 12.14 -33.02 16.39
C LEU A 48 12.53 -33.52 15.00
N ASN A 49 11.63 -34.25 14.34
CA ASN A 49 11.89 -34.80 13.01
C ASN A 49 11.94 -33.71 11.92
N LEU A 50 11.30 -32.55 12.13
CA LEU A 50 11.41 -31.39 11.23
C LEU A 50 12.80 -30.74 11.21
N THR A 51 13.66 -31.02 12.20
CA THR A 51 15.03 -30.48 12.27
C THR A 51 15.97 -31.07 11.22
N TYR A 52 15.60 -32.19 10.61
CA TYR A 52 16.35 -32.79 9.51
C TYR A 52 15.84 -32.36 8.13
N PRO A 53 16.73 -32.34 7.11
CA PRO A 53 16.31 -32.20 5.72
C PRO A 53 15.25 -33.23 5.31
N LYS A 54 14.31 -32.84 4.45
CA LYS A 54 13.21 -33.71 3.97
C LYS A 54 13.68 -35.08 3.45
N LYS A 55 14.88 -35.16 2.86
CA LYS A 55 15.45 -36.38 2.30
C LYS A 55 15.88 -37.43 3.33
N LEU A 56 16.01 -37.04 4.60
CA LEU A 56 16.46 -37.92 5.70
C LEU A 56 15.32 -38.39 6.60
N VAL A 57 14.07 -38.04 6.27
CA VAL A 57 12.91 -38.30 7.12
C VAL A 57 11.75 -38.78 6.26
N ASP A 58 11.51 -40.09 6.31
CA ASP A 58 10.45 -40.76 5.57
C ASP A 58 9.07 -40.56 6.22
N ASP A 59 9.01 -40.65 7.56
CA ASP A 59 7.81 -40.37 8.36
C ASP A 59 8.10 -39.34 9.45
N LEU A 60 7.32 -38.26 9.48
CA LEU A 60 7.43 -37.26 10.55
C LEU A 60 6.99 -37.78 11.92
N LEU A 61 6.24 -38.89 11.99
CA LEU A 61 5.83 -39.54 13.23
C LEU A 61 6.81 -40.63 13.71
N ASP A 62 7.99 -40.76 13.11
CA ASP A 62 8.98 -41.74 13.57
C ASP A 62 9.47 -41.41 14.99
N LYS A 63 8.94 -42.17 15.96
CA LYS A 63 9.29 -42.08 17.38
C LYS A 63 10.73 -42.51 17.67
N ARG A 64 11.30 -43.43 16.88
CA ARG A 64 12.68 -43.92 17.08
C ARG A 64 13.68 -42.83 16.68
N LEU A 65 13.45 -42.18 15.54
CA LEU A 65 14.22 -41.02 15.12
C LEU A 65 14.13 -39.91 16.16
N ALA A 66 12.92 -39.52 16.58
CA ALA A 66 12.72 -38.47 17.57
C ALA A 66 13.42 -38.77 18.91
N ARG A 67 13.35 -40.01 19.40
CA ARG A 67 14.09 -40.46 20.59
C ARG A 67 15.60 -40.36 20.42
N THR A 68 16.11 -40.69 19.24
CA THR A 68 17.55 -40.58 18.93
C THR A 68 17.99 -39.12 18.90
N THR A 69 17.18 -38.23 18.31
CA THR A 69 17.43 -36.79 18.22
C THR A 69 17.40 -36.12 19.59
N VAL A 70 16.41 -36.43 20.43
CA VAL A 70 16.30 -35.90 21.81
C VAL A 70 17.51 -36.24 22.66
N ASN A 71 18.03 -37.45 22.53
CA ASN A 71 19.18 -37.90 23.31
C ASN A 71 20.53 -37.51 22.66
N ASN A 72 20.51 -36.91 21.47
CA ASN A 72 21.70 -36.35 20.85
C ASN A 72 21.95 -34.92 21.34
N GLN A 73 22.79 -34.80 22.36
CA GLN A 73 23.13 -33.53 23.00
C GLN A 73 23.64 -32.49 21.99
N THR A 74 24.52 -32.88 21.06
CA THR A 74 25.08 -31.94 20.07
C THR A 74 24.01 -31.37 19.13
N HIS A 75 23.03 -32.19 18.74
CA HIS A 75 21.95 -31.75 17.85
C HIS A 75 20.98 -30.81 18.56
N ILE A 76 20.62 -31.14 19.80
CA ILE A 76 19.76 -30.30 20.65
C ILE A 76 20.44 -28.98 20.98
N ASP A 77 21.74 -28.99 21.29
CA ASP A 77 22.51 -27.77 21.55
C ASP A 77 22.47 -26.81 20.37
N VAL A 78 22.65 -27.32 19.13
CA VAL A 78 22.51 -26.50 17.92
C VAL A 78 21.10 -25.92 17.80
N CYS A 79 20.04 -26.70 18.08
CA CYS A 79 18.67 -26.19 18.03
C CYS A 79 18.43 -25.08 19.07
N ILE A 80 18.96 -25.23 20.27
CA ILE A 80 18.84 -24.25 21.37
C ILE A 80 19.60 -22.97 21.02
N ASP A 81 20.81 -23.09 20.46
CA ASP A 81 21.61 -21.93 20.06
C ASP A 81 20.92 -21.10 18.97
N GLU A 82 20.05 -21.70 18.16
CA GLU A 82 19.27 -20.97 17.15
C GLU A 82 18.10 -20.15 17.74
N VAL A 83 17.71 -20.37 19.00
CA VAL A 83 16.71 -19.55 19.70
C VAL A 83 17.15 -18.09 19.80
N GLN A 84 18.47 -17.85 19.91
CA GLN A 84 19.04 -16.51 19.96
C GLN A 84 18.83 -15.71 18.67
N TRP A 85 18.30 -16.31 17.60
CA TRP A 85 18.01 -15.67 16.31
C TRP A 85 16.51 -15.55 16.01
N LEU A 86 15.66 -15.92 16.96
CA LEU A 86 14.22 -15.67 16.90
C LEU A 86 13.93 -14.17 17.05
N HIS A 87 13.20 -13.60 16.10
CA HIS A 87 12.96 -12.16 16.00
C HIS A 87 11.48 -11.85 15.85
N THR A 88 11.13 -10.62 16.22
CA THR A 88 9.82 -10.02 15.89
C THR A 88 9.83 -9.35 14.52
N HIS A 89 10.99 -8.79 14.14
CA HIS A 89 11.19 -8.06 12.90
C HIS A 89 12.47 -8.55 12.21
N ASN A 90 12.41 -8.77 10.90
CA ASN A 90 13.52 -9.32 10.14
C ASN A 90 14.44 -8.20 9.62
N LEU A 91 15.64 -8.11 10.19
CA LEU A 91 16.68 -7.17 9.76
C LEU A 91 17.34 -7.57 8.43
N LYS A 92 17.26 -8.84 8.02
CA LYS A 92 17.82 -9.34 6.75
C LYS A 92 16.90 -9.17 5.56
N TYR A 93 15.68 -8.68 5.76
CA TYR A 93 14.76 -8.47 4.66
C TYR A 93 14.92 -7.06 4.08
N PRO A 94 15.21 -6.88 2.78
CA PRO A 94 15.43 -7.91 1.75
C PRO A 94 16.92 -8.31 1.58
N ASP A 95 17.87 -7.64 2.23
CA ASP A 95 19.31 -7.89 2.05
C ASP A 95 19.88 -8.95 3.02
N ILE A 96 20.22 -10.12 2.47
CA ILE A 96 20.78 -11.26 3.21
C ILE A 96 22.15 -10.99 3.86
N ARG A 97 22.84 -9.91 3.47
CA ARG A 97 24.19 -9.57 3.96
C ARG A 97 24.18 -8.95 5.34
N VAL A 98 23.03 -8.43 5.79
CA VAL A 98 22.86 -8.01 7.19
C VAL A 98 23.14 -9.23 8.07
N SER A 99 24.14 -9.14 8.95
CA SER A 99 24.70 -10.31 9.60
C SER A 99 24.76 -10.15 11.10
N LYS A 100 24.38 -11.22 11.82
CA LYS A 100 24.47 -11.33 13.28
C LYS A 100 23.78 -10.18 14.04
N GLN A 101 22.64 -9.72 13.52
CA GLN A 101 21.79 -8.74 14.19
C GLN A 101 20.38 -9.31 14.36
N ARG A 102 19.72 -8.92 15.46
CA ARG A 102 18.38 -9.37 15.82
C ARG A 102 17.58 -8.26 16.46
N LEU A 103 16.28 -8.21 16.15
CA LEU A 103 15.33 -7.27 16.76
C LEU A 103 14.14 -8.01 17.40
N VAL A 104 14.03 -7.88 18.72
CA VAL A 104 12.87 -8.28 19.51
C VAL A 104 12.29 -7.01 20.11
N ALA A 105 11.20 -6.53 19.53
CA ALA A 105 10.55 -5.29 19.95
C ALA A 105 9.12 -5.58 20.43
N PRO A 106 8.55 -4.72 21.29
CA PRO A 106 7.11 -4.74 21.54
C PRO A 106 6.36 -4.35 20.24
N SER A 107 5.07 -4.66 20.20
CA SER A 107 4.21 -4.12 19.14
C SER A 107 4.14 -2.59 19.27
N PRO A 108 4.13 -1.84 18.15
CA PRO A 108 3.98 -0.40 18.17
C PRO A 108 2.59 0.02 18.66
N GLN A 109 2.39 1.32 18.86
CA GLN A 109 1.09 1.87 19.21
C GLN A 109 0.05 1.54 18.11
N LEU A 110 -1.14 1.10 18.53
CA LEU A 110 -2.24 0.84 17.61
C LEU A 110 -2.80 2.15 17.07
N HIS A 111 -2.96 2.22 15.75
CA HIS A 111 -3.58 3.36 15.07
C HIS A 111 -4.75 2.86 14.21
N PRO A 112 -5.89 3.59 14.19
CA PRO A 112 -7.09 3.09 13.54
C PRO A 112 -7.00 3.03 12.01
N ASN A 113 -6.25 3.94 11.37
CA ASN A 113 -6.28 4.13 9.91
C ASN A 113 -5.14 3.39 9.16
N ILE A 114 -4.32 2.63 9.88
CA ILE A 114 -3.17 1.90 9.33
C ILE A 114 -3.13 0.49 9.88
N LEU A 115 -2.45 -0.39 9.16
CA LEU A 115 -2.07 -1.71 9.61
C LEU A 115 -0.57 -1.76 9.88
N SER A 116 -0.23 -2.39 11.00
CA SER A 116 1.12 -2.73 11.43
C SER A 116 1.09 -4.05 12.23
N SER A 117 2.23 -4.44 12.79
CA SER A 117 2.31 -5.55 13.73
C SER A 117 1.43 -5.40 14.98
N ALA A 118 0.95 -4.19 15.30
CA ALA A 118 -0.01 -3.96 16.39
C ALA A 118 -1.39 -4.58 16.11
N ASN A 119 -1.73 -4.78 14.83
CA ASN A 119 -3.00 -5.37 14.39
C ASN A 119 -2.95 -6.91 14.31
N CYS A 120 -1.76 -7.50 14.47
CA CYS A 120 -1.51 -8.91 14.26
C CYS A 120 -1.31 -9.64 15.59
N GLN A 121 -1.59 -10.93 15.62
CA GLN A 121 -1.14 -11.76 16.75
C GLN A 121 0.39 -11.86 16.73
N ARG A 122 1.04 -11.53 17.85
CA ARG A 122 2.50 -11.57 17.96
C ARG A 122 3.02 -12.99 17.73
N THR A 123 3.88 -13.14 16.74
CA THR A 123 4.60 -14.38 16.43
C THR A 123 6.08 -14.11 16.25
N LEU A 124 6.90 -15.14 16.40
CA LEU A 124 8.35 -15.07 16.23
C LEU A 124 8.74 -15.73 14.91
N GLY A 125 9.54 -15.03 14.13
CA GLY A 125 10.23 -15.58 12.97
C GLY A 125 11.68 -15.93 13.30
N TRP A 126 12.36 -16.60 12.38
CA TRP A 126 13.79 -16.91 12.52
C TRP A 126 14.59 -16.41 11.31
N SER A 127 15.79 -15.85 11.57
CA SER A 127 16.72 -15.43 10.52
C SER A 127 18.17 -15.45 11.02
N HIS A 128 18.99 -16.33 10.45
CA HIS A 128 20.43 -16.41 10.71
C HIS A 128 21.18 -17.00 9.51
N ASP A 129 21.54 -18.30 9.54
CA ASP A 129 22.31 -18.96 8.47
C ASP A 129 21.47 -20.03 7.76
N SER A 130 21.46 -20.01 6.43
CA SER A 130 20.84 -21.04 5.59
C SER A 130 21.08 -22.50 6.01
N ALA A 131 22.26 -22.84 6.56
CA ALA A 131 22.56 -24.20 7.03
C ALA A 131 21.78 -24.59 8.30
N LYS A 132 21.27 -23.61 9.03
CA LYS A 132 20.63 -23.76 10.35
C LYS A 132 19.10 -23.66 10.32
N VAL A 133 18.51 -23.37 9.15
CA VAL A 133 17.07 -23.15 8.97
C VAL A 133 16.18 -24.31 9.46
N ASN A 134 16.62 -25.56 9.33
CA ASN A 134 15.83 -26.69 9.83
C ASN A 134 15.95 -26.84 11.36
N PHE A 135 17.13 -26.61 11.94
CA PHE A 135 17.34 -26.71 13.39
C PHE A 135 16.47 -25.71 14.17
N ALA A 136 16.24 -24.52 13.59
CA ALA A 136 15.38 -23.51 14.17
C ALA A 136 13.91 -23.97 14.35
N LYS A 137 13.43 -24.91 13.53
CA LYS A 137 12.01 -25.33 13.53
C LYS A 137 11.56 -25.94 14.85
N LEU A 138 12.45 -26.61 15.58
CA LEU A 138 12.12 -27.20 16.88
C LEU A 138 11.52 -26.14 17.81
N PHE A 139 12.14 -24.96 17.88
CA PHE A 139 11.72 -23.90 18.79
C PHE A 139 10.94 -22.77 18.12
N GLY A 140 11.03 -22.61 16.80
CA GLY A 140 10.45 -21.52 16.03
C GLY A 140 9.07 -21.80 15.42
N CYS A 141 8.70 -23.07 15.19
CA CYS A 141 7.40 -23.42 14.60
C CYS A 141 6.24 -22.96 15.49
N GLN A 142 5.28 -22.26 14.89
CA GLN A 142 4.09 -21.72 15.57
C GLN A 142 2.94 -22.74 15.53
N PHE A 143 2.24 -22.89 16.65
CA PHE A 143 1.06 -23.73 16.81
C PHE A 143 0.12 -23.15 17.87
N ILE A 144 -1.10 -23.67 17.97
CA ILE A 144 -2.07 -23.31 19.02
C ILE A 144 -1.98 -24.35 20.12
N TRP A 145 -1.82 -23.88 21.36
CA TRP A 145 -1.87 -24.71 22.55
C TRP A 145 -2.73 -24.02 23.60
N GLN A 146 -3.74 -24.72 24.10
CA GLN A 146 -4.72 -24.20 25.06
C GLN A 146 -5.34 -22.86 24.61
N GLY A 147 -5.66 -22.75 23.31
CA GLY A 147 -6.30 -21.58 22.71
C GLY A 147 -5.37 -20.40 22.39
N LYS A 148 -4.08 -20.45 22.76
CA LYS A 148 -3.08 -19.41 22.47
C LYS A 148 -2.14 -19.84 21.34
N VAL A 149 -1.83 -18.94 20.41
CA VAL A 149 -0.74 -19.18 19.43
C VAL A 149 0.59 -18.99 20.17
N THR A 150 1.47 -19.98 20.03
CA THR A 150 2.73 -20.07 20.75
C THR A 150 3.73 -20.92 19.95
N CYS A 151 4.97 -20.99 20.41
CA CYS A 151 5.97 -21.95 19.94
C CYS A 151 6.70 -22.58 21.13
N LEU A 152 7.50 -23.62 20.87
CA LEU A 152 8.27 -24.27 21.94
C LEU A 152 9.23 -23.30 22.64
N ALA A 153 9.82 -22.33 21.94
CA ALA A 153 10.69 -21.34 22.59
C ALA A 153 9.95 -20.57 23.70
N THR A 154 8.74 -20.11 23.43
CA THR A 154 7.94 -19.36 24.42
C THR A 154 7.41 -20.24 25.54
N LEU A 155 7.03 -21.49 25.23
CA LEU A 155 6.53 -22.43 26.24
C LEU A 155 7.62 -22.87 27.22
N MET A 156 8.83 -23.13 26.73
CA MET A 156 9.95 -23.58 27.58
C MET A 156 10.40 -22.52 28.60
N CYS A 157 10.07 -21.24 28.39
CA CYS A 157 10.30 -20.20 29.40
C CYS A 157 9.48 -20.42 30.69
N GLU A 158 8.34 -21.11 30.60
CA GLU A 158 7.41 -21.40 31.71
C GLU A 158 7.52 -22.85 32.21
N ALA A 159 8.21 -23.74 31.48
CA ALA A 159 8.39 -25.16 31.79
C ALA A 159 7.06 -25.92 32.10
N PRO A 160 6.07 -25.91 31.19
CA PRO A 160 4.77 -26.53 31.42
C PRO A 160 4.85 -28.05 31.59
N LYS A 161 4.02 -28.59 32.50
CA LYS A 161 4.01 -30.00 32.89
C LYS A 161 3.76 -30.96 31.71
N HIS A 162 2.78 -30.68 30.85
CA HIS A 162 2.45 -31.55 29.71
C HIS A 162 3.61 -31.73 28.73
N TRP A 163 4.33 -30.65 28.42
CA TRP A 163 5.49 -30.74 27.54
C TRP A 163 6.68 -31.43 28.23
N LYS A 164 6.87 -31.21 29.54
CA LYS A 164 7.85 -31.98 30.31
C LYS A 164 7.59 -33.49 30.22
N GLU A 165 6.33 -33.90 30.38
CA GLU A 165 5.92 -35.31 30.25
C GLU A 165 6.21 -35.85 28.84
N ALA A 166 5.88 -35.10 27.78
CA ALA A 166 6.19 -35.47 26.40
C ALA A 166 7.70 -35.66 26.13
N PHE A 167 8.56 -34.80 26.69
CA PHE A 167 10.01 -34.97 26.59
C PHE A 167 10.51 -36.20 27.37
N GLN A 168 9.92 -36.47 28.55
CA GLN A 168 10.24 -37.65 29.35
C GLN A 168 9.85 -38.96 28.65
N GLU A 169 8.72 -38.99 27.94
CA GLU A 169 8.28 -40.13 27.13
C GLU A 169 9.28 -40.50 26.01
N LEU A 170 10.05 -39.52 25.53
CA LEU A 170 11.14 -39.72 24.57
C LEU A 170 12.50 -40.02 25.25
N GLY A 171 12.51 -40.16 26.58
CA GLY A 171 13.69 -40.55 27.36
C GLY A 171 14.57 -39.40 27.85
N MET A 172 14.12 -38.14 27.75
CA MET A 172 14.88 -37.01 28.28
C MET A 172 14.80 -36.94 29.82
N PRO A 173 15.95 -36.93 30.53
CA PRO A 173 15.97 -36.70 31.98
C PRO A 173 15.43 -35.32 32.37
N VAL A 174 14.76 -35.23 33.52
CA VAL A 174 14.19 -33.97 34.04
C VAL A 174 15.23 -32.87 34.19
N GLN A 175 16.44 -33.20 34.64
CA GLN A 175 17.53 -32.24 34.79
C GLN A 175 17.92 -31.61 33.44
N GLN A 176 17.98 -32.41 32.38
CA GLN A 176 18.27 -31.93 31.03
C GLN A 176 17.14 -31.04 30.52
N PHE A 177 15.87 -31.42 30.71
CA PHE A 177 14.72 -30.58 30.35
C PHE A 177 14.77 -29.21 31.04
N MET A 178 15.08 -29.17 32.34
CA MET A 178 15.20 -27.91 33.09
C MET A 178 16.37 -27.05 32.59
N ASN A 179 17.49 -27.68 32.20
CA ASN A 179 18.61 -26.99 31.57
C ASN A 179 18.19 -26.33 30.24
N ILE A 180 17.47 -27.05 29.38
CA ILE A 180 16.93 -26.51 28.13
C ILE A 180 16.04 -25.29 28.41
N CYS A 181 15.11 -25.40 29.36
CA CYS A 181 14.23 -24.29 29.74
C CYS A 181 15.03 -23.06 30.19
N GLY A 182 16.08 -23.27 31.02
CA GLY A 182 16.97 -22.20 31.47
C GLY A 182 17.70 -21.50 30.32
N ARG A 183 18.28 -22.27 29.38
CA ARG A 183 18.99 -21.72 28.21
C ARG A 183 18.06 -21.00 27.24
N VAL A 184 16.89 -21.58 26.94
CA VAL A 184 15.88 -20.94 26.07
C VAL A 184 15.44 -19.61 26.66
N LYS A 185 15.15 -19.56 27.97
CA LYS A 185 14.79 -18.33 28.68
C LYS A 185 15.89 -17.28 28.62
N HIS A 186 17.16 -17.69 28.70
CA HIS A 186 18.30 -16.78 28.53
C HIS A 186 18.38 -16.18 27.12
N PHE A 187 18.14 -16.99 26.07
CA PHE A 187 18.23 -16.55 24.68
C PHE A 187 17.03 -15.74 24.17
N LEU A 188 15.90 -15.75 24.88
CA LEU A 188 14.67 -15.07 24.49
C LEU A 188 14.30 -13.93 25.46
N PRO A 189 15.01 -12.78 25.39
CA PRO A 189 14.68 -11.61 26.21
C PRO A 189 13.33 -10.99 25.80
N ALA A 190 12.73 -10.22 26.70
CA ALA A 190 11.48 -9.51 26.42
C ALA A 190 11.63 -8.48 25.28
N GLN A 191 12.76 -7.77 25.27
CA GLN A 191 13.15 -6.80 24.25
C GLN A 191 14.66 -6.90 23.98
N LEU A 192 15.06 -6.67 22.73
CA LEU A 192 16.45 -6.62 22.29
C LEU A 192 16.55 -5.80 21.01
N SER A 193 17.46 -4.84 20.97
CA SER A 193 17.81 -4.12 19.74
C SER A 193 19.32 -4.13 19.54
N PRO A 194 19.84 -4.15 18.29
CA PRO A 194 21.28 -4.05 18.04
C PRO A 194 21.85 -2.70 18.46
N ASP A 195 23.09 -2.70 18.95
CA ASP A 195 23.83 -1.49 19.35
C ASP A 195 24.43 -0.72 18.16
N ARG A 196 24.51 -1.37 16.99
CA ARG A 196 25.00 -0.80 15.74
C ARG A 196 24.02 -1.03 14.61
N VAL A 197 23.99 -0.11 13.66
CA VAL A 197 23.27 -0.28 12.40
C VAL A 197 24.20 -0.98 11.40
N ASP A 198 23.71 -2.02 10.74
CA ASP A 198 24.50 -2.71 9.70
C ASP A 198 24.67 -1.80 8.48
N LYS A 199 25.83 -1.84 7.82
CA LYS A 199 26.11 -1.06 6.61
C LYS A 199 25.18 -1.40 5.43
N TYR A 200 24.58 -2.59 5.43
CA TYR A 200 23.61 -3.01 4.41
C TYR A 200 22.16 -2.67 4.79
N SER A 201 21.93 -2.11 5.99
CA SER A 201 20.60 -1.64 6.40
C SER A 201 20.27 -0.29 5.75
N ILE A 202 19.06 -0.19 5.21
CA ILE A 202 18.55 1.06 4.66
C ILE A 202 18.23 2.01 5.82
N GLN A 203 18.69 3.25 5.72
CA GLN A 203 18.39 4.29 6.68
C GLN A 203 17.70 5.48 6.00
N VAL A 204 16.70 6.04 6.66
CA VAL A 204 15.93 7.21 6.21
C VAL A 204 16.02 8.29 7.27
N ARG A 205 16.33 9.52 6.85
CA ARG A 205 16.32 10.70 7.71
C ARG A 205 14.90 11.26 7.81
N MET A 206 14.40 11.44 9.03
CA MET A 206 13.08 12.04 9.29
C MET A 206 13.19 13.24 10.23
N PRO A 207 12.34 14.28 10.07
CA PRO A 207 12.23 15.35 11.06
C PRO A 207 11.85 14.81 12.43
N TYR A 208 12.53 15.27 13.48
CA TYR A 208 12.28 14.85 14.86
C TYR A 208 12.67 15.97 15.82
N ARG A 209 11.67 16.49 16.56
CA ARG A 209 11.83 17.69 17.40
C ARG A 209 12.42 18.83 16.56
N ASP A 210 13.49 19.47 17.03
CA ASP A 210 14.17 20.57 16.33
C ASP A 210 15.26 20.10 15.34
N GLY A 211 15.39 18.78 15.13
CA GLY A 211 16.44 18.20 14.29
C GLY A 211 15.95 17.01 13.47
N TYR A 212 16.83 16.01 13.35
CA TYR A 212 16.56 14.81 12.57
C TYR A 212 16.85 13.55 13.37
N ILE A 213 16.16 12.47 12.99
CA ILE A 213 16.43 11.11 13.43
C ILE A 213 16.68 10.22 12.22
N ALA A 214 17.61 9.28 12.37
CA ALA A 214 17.80 8.20 11.42
C ALA A 214 16.88 7.03 11.78
N ILE A 215 16.15 6.53 10.78
CA ILE A 215 15.24 5.40 10.95
C ILE A 215 15.70 4.26 10.07
N THR A 216 15.81 3.07 10.63
CA THR A 216 15.96 1.83 9.86
C THR A 216 14.60 1.13 9.75
N PRO A 217 13.97 1.11 8.55
CA PRO A 217 12.73 0.38 8.33
C PRO A 217 12.95 -1.13 8.44
N VAL A 218 12.10 -1.81 9.20
CA VAL A 218 12.20 -3.27 9.42
C VAL A 218 10.87 -3.97 9.18
N VAL A 219 10.94 -5.22 8.71
CA VAL A 219 9.75 -5.98 8.33
C VAL A 219 9.23 -6.77 9.51
N SER A 220 7.98 -6.57 9.89
CA SER A 220 7.31 -7.40 10.89
C SER A 220 7.09 -8.80 10.36
N HIS A 221 7.53 -9.80 11.13
CA HIS A 221 7.27 -11.19 10.81
C HIS A 221 5.77 -11.51 10.85
N ALA A 222 5.06 -11.03 11.86
CA ALA A 222 3.64 -11.31 12.06
C ALA A 222 2.79 -10.80 10.90
N LEU A 223 2.94 -9.52 10.54
CA LEU A 223 2.21 -8.92 9.41
C LEU A 223 2.58 -9.57 8.07
N GLN A 224 3.87 -9.86 7.86
CA GLN A 224 4.31 -10.55 6.64
C GLN A 224 3.68 -11.95 6.54
N SER A 225 3.69 -12.74 7.62
CA SER A 225 3.09 -14.08 7.68
C SER A 225 1.58 -14.04 7.42
N GLU A 226 0.83 -13.14 8.07
CA GLU A 226 -0.61 -13.00 7.87
C GLU A 226 -0.96 -12.67 6.42
N LEU A 227 -0.19 -11.74 5.79
CA LEU A 227 -0.34 -11.43 4.36
C LEU A 227 -0.08 -12.63 3.45
N GLN A 228 0.86 -13.52 3.80
CA GLN A 228 1.08 -14.75 3.02
C GLN A 228 -0.10 -15.73 3.18
N GLN A 229 -0.64 -15.87 4.38
CA GLN A 229 -1.78 -16.75 4.66
C GLN A 229 -3.01 -16.34 3.83
N VAL A 230 -3.36 -15.05 3.80
CA VAL A 230 -4.48 -14.55 2.99
C VAL A 230 -4.20 -14.62 1.49
N ALA A 231 -2.94 -14.46 1.07
CA ALA A 231 -2.55 -14.60 -0.34
C ALA A 231 -2.72 -16.04 -0.84
N ILE A 232 -2.42 -17.04 -0.01
CA ILE A 232 -2.64 -18.47 -0.33
C ILE A 232 -4.13 -18.77 -0.46
N LYS A 233 -4.97 -18.13 0.36
CA LYS A 233 -6.43 -18.18 0.24
C LYS A 233 -6.97 -17.42 -0.98
N LYS A 234 -6.11 -16.84 -1.82
CA LYS A 234 -6.43 -16.05 -3.02
C LYS A 234 -7.34 -14.85 -2.73
N GLN A 235 -7.21 -14.25 -1.54
CA GLN A 235 -8.04 -13.12 -1.13
C GLN A 235 -7.33 -11.80 -1.44
N GLY A 236 -7.74 -11.12 -2.51
CA GLY A 236 -7.12 -9.86 -2.95
C GLY A 236 -6.12 -10.03 -4.10
N ARG A 237 -5.45 -8.93 -4.47
CA ARG A 237 -4.52 -8.88 -5.61
C ARG A 237 -3.08 -8.87 -5.13
N TYR A 238 -2.26 -9.78 -5.67
CA TYR A 238 -0.87 -9.94 -5.27
C TYR A 238 0.08 -10.03 -6.48
N THR A 239 1.34 -9.72 -6.23
CA THR A 239 2.48 -10.02 -7.10
C THR A 239 3.52 -10.82 -6.32
N SER A 240 4.32 -11.61 -7.00
CA SER A 240 5.44 -12.35 -6.36
C SER A 240 6.68 -11.46 -6.32
N LEU A 241 7.45 -11.56 -5.25
CA LEU A 241 8.82 -11.09 -5.11
C LEU A 241 9.72 -12.33 -4.97
N GLU A 242 10.73 -12.43 -5.82
CA GLU A 242 11.60 -13.61 -5.90
C GLU A 242 12.93 -13.41 -5.17
N PHE A 243 13.23 -14.30 -4.24
CA PHE A 243 14.50 -14.35 -3.50
C PHE A 243 15.34 -15.53 -3.96
N ILE A 244 16.53 -15.26 -4.51
CA ILE A 244 17.45 -16.29 -5.02
C ILE A 244 17.98 -17.20 -3.90
N ARG A 245 18.19 -16.64 -2.70
CA ARG A 245 18.75 -17.36 -1.53
C ARG A 245 17.78 -17.29 -0.35
N PRO A 246 16.62 -17.97 -0.43
CA PRO A 246 15.53 -17.75 0.51
C PRO A 246 15.87 -18.19 1.95
N ALA A 247 16.62 -19.29 2.10
CA ALA A 247 17.09 -19.78 3.40
C ALA A 247 18.05 -18.82 4.13
N ALA A 248 18.70 -17.90 3.41
CA ALA A 248 19.56 -16.89 4.01
C ALA A 248 18.78 -15.62 4.44
N VAL A 249 17.54 -15.45 3.97
CA VAL A 249 16.68 -14.29 4.32
C VAL A 249 15.95 -14.55 5.63
N SER A 250 15.18 -15.65 5.70
CA SER A 250 14.47 -16.10 6.90
C SER A 250 13.81 -17.46 6.66
N GLU A 251 13.33 -18.08 7.74
CA GLU A 251 12.50 -19.28 7.67
C GLU A 251 11.22 -19.07 6.83
N LEU A 252 10.53 -17.93 6.99
CA LEU A 252 9.31 -17.64 6.25
C LEU A 252 9.57 -17.64 4.74
N VAL A 253 10.59 -16.92 4.29
CA VAL A 253 10.95 -16.86 2.87
C VAL A 253 11.43 -18.22 2.36
N ALA A 254 12.18 -18.98 3.17
CA ALA A 254 12.59 -20.34 2.87
C ALA A 254 11.41 -21.28 2.65
N SER A 255 10.40 -21.23 3.53
CA SER A 255 9.22 -22.08 3.47
C SER A 255 8.35 -21.82 2.23
N LEU A 256 8.41 -20.60 1.68
CA LEU A 256 7.74 -20.21 0.42
C LEU A 256 8.59 -20.50 -0.84
N GLY A 257 9.77 -21.10 -0.68
CA GLY A 257 10.70 -21.34 -1.79
C GLY A 257 11.23 -20.04 -2.44
N GLY A 258 11.23 -18.94 -1.69
CA GLY A 258 11.67 -17.63 -2.17
C GLY A 258 10.61 -16.80 -2.90
N ASN A 259 9.36 -17.28 -3.00
CA ASN A 259 8.27 -16.53 -3.63
C ASN A 259 7.39 -15.85 -2.58
N VAL A 260 7.72 -14.61 -2.22
CA VAL A 260 6.95 -13.82 -1.25
C VAL A 260 5.87 -13.03 -1.98
N LYS A 261 4.64 -13.02 -1.47
CA LYS A 261 3.55 -12.23 -2.04
C LYS A 261 3.50 -10.84 -1.43
N ALA A 262 3.40 -9.82 -2.28
CA ALA A 262 3.08 -8.44 -1.90
C ALA A 262 1.76 -8.01 -2.54
N LEU A 263 0.98 -7.19 -1.86
CA LEU A 263 -0.25 -6.59 -2.39
C LEU A 263 0.09 -5.83 -3.68
N ASN A 264 -0.69 -6.02 -4.75
CA ASN A 264 -0.43 -5.42 -6.06
C ASN A 264 -1.60 -4.54 -6.50
N TYR A 265 -1.46 -3.23 -6.26
CA TYR A 265 -2.49 -2.22 -6.47
C TYR A 265 -1.94 -0.98 -7.17
N PRO A 266 -1.42 -1.10 -8.41
CA PRO A 266 -1.06 0.06 -9.20
C PRO A 266 -2.30 0.96 -9.40
N PRO A 267 -2.13 2.29 -9.39
CA PRO A 267 -3.24 3.21 -9.61
C PRO A 267 -3.81 2.99 -11.02
N ARG A 268 -5.15 2.93 -11.13
CA ARG A 268 -5.84 2.72 -12.41
C ARG A 268 -5.86 4.02 -13.21
N ILE A 269 -4.78 4.29 -13.91
CA ILE A 269 -4.58 5.47 -14.75
C ILE A 269 -4.69 5.06 -16.21
N ASN A 270 -5.52 5.77 -16.97
CA ASN A 270 -5.76 5.45 -18.38
C ASN A 270 -4.59 5.97 -19.22
N LYS A 271 -4.04 5.14 -20.12
CA LYS A 271 -2.88 5.46 -20.98
C LYS A 271 -3.16 6.51 -22.08
N LYS A 272 -4.32 7.18 -22.11
CA LYS A 272 -4.69 8.05 -23.23
C LYS A 272 -4.08 9.45 -23.07
N THR A 273 -3.35 9.88 -24.09
CA THR A 273 -2.50 11.10 -24.12
C THR A 273 -2.84 12.11 -25.22
N HIS A 274 -3.91 11.93 -26.01
CA HIS A 274 -4.19 12.81 -27.15
C HIS A 274 -5.42 13.71 -26.91
N GLY A 275 -5.34 14.94 -27.45
CA GLY A 275 -6.41 15.95 -27.46
C GLY A 275 -7.70 15.36 -28.01
N LEU A 276 -8.79 15.59 -27.30
CA LEU A 276 -10.04 14.85 -27.50
C LEU A 276 -10.85 15.42 -28.66
N GLY A 277 -10.79 16.73 -28.91
CA GLY A 277 -11.57 17.44 -29.93
C GLY A 277 -11.69 16.76 -31.29
N ASP A 278 -10.57 16.65 -32.01
CA ASP A 278 -10.57 16.17 -33.41
C ASP A 278 -11.03 14.71 -33.54
N ASN A 279 -10.62 13.87 -32.61
CA ASN A 279 -11.01 12.46 -32.59
C ASN A 279 -12.49 12.31 -32.22
N LEU A 280 -13.00 13.11 -31.29
CA LEU A 280 -14.41 13.07 -30.91
C LEU A 280 -15.31 13.63 -32.01
N LEU A 281 -14.91 14.72 -32.68
CA LEU A 281 -15.64 15.27 -33.82
C LEU A 281 -15.73 14.25 -34.97
N ALA A 282 -14.62 13.60 -35.32
CA ALA A 282 -14.60 12.53 -36.32
C ALA A 282 -15.51 11.34 -35.93
N ARG A 283 -15.60 11.01 -34.63
CA ARG A 283 -16.51 9.99 -34.13
C ARG A 283 -17.98 10.40 -34.28
N VAL A 284 -18.33 11.64 -33.96
CA VAL A 284 -19.71 12.14 -34.17
C VAL A 284 -20.08 12.08 -35.66
N LEU A 285 -19.19 12.53 -36.54
CA LEU A 285 -19.43 12.54 -38.00
C LEU A 285 -19.56 11.13 -38.59
N SER A 286 -18.91 10.13 -37.99
CA SER A 286 -19.05 8.72 -38.37
C SER A 286 -20.23 8.01 -37.67
N GLY A 287 -21.09 8.74 -36.95
CA GLY A 287 -22.24 8.18 -36.23
C GLY A 287 -21.86 7.35 -35.00
N GLN A 288 -20.63 7.45 -34.52
CA GLN A 288 -20.15 6.78 -33.32
C GLN A 288 -20.42 7.62 -32.06
N ASP A 289 -20.67 6.95 -30.93
CA ASP A 289 -20.96 7.64 -29.68
C ASP A 289 -19.70 8.21 -29.01
N VAL A 290 -19.75 9.48 -28.61
CA VAL A 290 -18.68 10.21 -27.91
C VAL A 290 -18.53 9.75 -26.44
N LEU A 291 -19.63 9.26 -25.86
CA LEU A 291 -19.70 8.89 -24.44
C LEU A 291 -18.94 7.60 -24.12
N ASN A 292 -18.52 7.45 -22.87
CA ASN A 292 -17.73 6.30 -22.44
C ASN A 292 -18.61 5.08 -22.12
N GLN A 293 -19.03 4.34 -23.15
CA GLN A 293 -19.97 3.23 -23.01
C GLN A 293 -19.44 2.05 -22.19
N ASN A 294 -18.12 1.88 -22.13
CA ASN A 294 -17.48 0.82 -21.34
C ASN A 294 -17.80 0.93 -19.84
N VAL A 295 -18.14 2.12 -19.33
CA VAL A 295 -18.47 2.32 -17.92
C VAL A 295 -19.78 1.62 -17.56
N LEU A 296 -20.78 1.69 -18.44
CA LEU A 296 -22.10 1.12 -18.20
C LEU A 296 -22.08 -0.41 -18.26
N SER A 297 -21.15 -1.00 -19.02
CA SER A 297 -20.99 -2.46 -19.10
C SER A 297 -20.13 -3.06 -17.97
N GLN A 298 -19.62 -2.24 -17.04
CA GLN A 298 -18.78 -2.76 -15.95
C GLN A 298 -19.63 -3.57 -14.95
N PRO A 299 -19.11 -4.71 -14.43
CA PRO A 299 -19.81 -5.51 -13.43
C PRO A 299 -20.24 -4.74 -12.18
N ARG A 300 -19.49 -3.68 -11.82
CA ARG A 300 -19.87 -2.80 -10.70
C ARG A 300 -21.16 -2.02 -10.96
N PHE A 301 -21.40 -1.56 -12.19
CA PHE A 301 -22.63 -0.82 -12.53
C PHE A 301 -23.84 -1.74 -12.34
N VAL A 302 -23.73 -2.94 -12.92
CA VAL A 302 -24.74 -3.99 -12.86
C VAL A 302 -25.08 -4.32 -11.41
N ARG A 303 -24.05 -4.59 -10.58
CA ARG A 303 -24.23 -4.86 -9.14
C ARG A 303 -24.95 -3.72 -8.40
N VAL A 304 -24.64 -2.46 -8.71
CA VAL A 304 -25.29 -1.32 -8.05
C VAL A 304 -26.76 -1.22 -8.44
N LEU A 305 -27.09 -1.50 -9.71
CA LEU A 305 -28.48 -1.56 -10.17
C LEU A 305 -29.23 -2.72 -9.50
N ASP A 306 -28.61 -3.90 -9.43
CA ASP A 306 -29.16 -5.07 -8.73
C ASP A 306 -29.39 -4.81 -7.23
N ASP A 307 -28.43 -4.17 -6.57
CA ASP A 307 -28.55 -3.81 -5.15
C ASP A 307 -29.69 -2.82 -4.92
N LEU A 308 -29.91 -1.86 -5.83
CA LEU A 308 -31.05 -0.94 -5.73
C LEU A 308 -32.38 -1.66 -5.94
N LEU A 309 -32.44 -2.65 -6.82
CA LEU A 309 -33.64 -3.47 -7.05
C LEU A 309 -33.93 -4.41 -5.88
N SER A 310 -32.89 -4.95 -5.23
CA SER A 310 -32.98 -5.94 -4.15
C SER A 310 -33.00 -5.36 -2.73
N SER A 311 -32.73 -4.05 -2.56
CA SER A 311 -32.63 -3.38 -1.25
C SER A 311 -33.86 -3.47 -0.33
N GLU A 312 -35.01 -3.95 -0.82
CA GLU A 312 -36.25 -4.09 -0.05
C GLU A 312 -36.33 -5.40 0.77
N SER A 313 -35.51 -6.41 0.47
CA SER A 313 -35.80 -7.79 0.92
C SER A 313 -35.10 -8.29 2.20
N ALA A 314 -34.02 -7.67 2.70
CA ALA A 314 -33.21 -8.35 3.75
C ALA A 314 -32.56 -7.50 4.86
N LEU A 315 -32.50 -6.16 4.77
CA LEU A 315 -31.71 -5.35 5.73
C LEU A 315 -32.55 -4.56 6.73
N ALA A 316 -31.97 -4.17 7.87
CA ALA A 316 -32.60 -3.22 8.79
C ALA A 316 -32.71 -1.81 8.17
N LEU A 317 -33.71 -1.02 8.57
CA LEU A 317 -34.04 0.28 7.92
C LEU A 317 -32.85 1.26 7.86
N LYS A 318 -32.01 1.29 8.89
CA LYS A 318 -30.77 2.12 8.93
C LYS A 318 -29.74 1.65 7.91
N GLN A 319 -29.52 0.33 7.80
CA GLN A 319 -28.59 -0.27 6.84
C GLN A 319 -29.08 -0.07 5.40
N ARG A 320 -30.39 -0.22 5.15
CA ARG A 320 -31.00 0.09 3.83
C ARG A 320 -30.72 1.53 3.40
N ARG A 321 -30.90 2.51 4.30
CA ARG A 321 -30.61 3.92 4.02
C ARG A 321 -29.13 4.14 3.69
N GLN A 322 -28.22 3.55 4.47
CA GLN A 322 -26.79 3.67 4.24
C GLN A 322 -26.35 3.06 2.90
N GLN A 323 -26.82 1.85 2.59
CA GLN A 323 -26.52 1.19 1.31
C GLN A 323 -27.10 1.98 0.14
N LYS A 324 -28.33 2.49 0.26
CA LYS A 324 -28.94 3.34 -0.78
C LYS A 324 -28.10 4.59 -1.05
N VAL A 325 -27.60 5.26 -0.01
CA VAL A 325 -26.71 6.43 -0.16
C VAL A 325 -25.39 6.04 -0.82
N ALA A 326 -24.79 4.90 -0.44
CA ALA A 326 -23.57 4.41 -1.06
C ALA A 326 -23.76 4.08 -2.55
N ASN A 327 -24.84 3.39 -2.90
CA ASN A 327 -25.20 3.03 -4.26
C ASN A 327 -25.46 4.27 -5.12
N LEU A 328 -26.16 5.27 -4.59
CA LEU A 328 -26.39 6.54 -5.30
C LEU A 328 -25.09 7.31 -5.54
N ARG A 329 -24.15 7.30 -4.59
CA ARG A 329 -22.81 7.88 -4.81
C ARG A 329 -22.08 7.15 -5.93
N GLN A 330 -22.10 5.81 -5.94
CA GLN A 330 -21.48 5.03 -7.00
C GLN A 330 -22.12 5.31 -8.37
N ILE A 331 -23.46 5.38 -8.47
CA ILE A 331 -24.14 5.77 -9.73
C ILE A 331 -23.64 7.12 -10.21
N ARG A 332 -23.55 8.13 -9.33
CA ARG A 332 -23.07 9.46 -9.71
C ARG A 332 -21.64 9.42 -10.22
N THR A 333 -20.75 8.69 -9.56
CA THR A 333 -19.37 8.50 -10.02
C THR A 333 -19.35 7.84 -11.41
N MET A 334 -20.13 6.79 -11.64
CA MET A 334 -20.17 6.11 -12.94
C MET A 334 -20.76 6.97 -14.05
N LEU A 335 -21.83 7.73 -13.76
CA LEU A 335 -22.38 8.69 -14.72
C LEU A 335 -21.40 9.83 -15.03
N SER A 336 -20.59 10.25 -14.05
CA SER A 336 -19.52 11.24 -14.29
C SER A 336 -18.43 10.69 -15.21
N GLU A 337 -18.04 9.43 -15.06
CA GLU A 337 -17.09 8.75 -15.94
C GLU A 337 -17.67 8.51 -17.35
N TRP A 338 -18.99 8.29 -17.45
CA TRP A 338 -19.70 8.14 -18.72
C TRP A 338 -19.74 9.45 -19.52
N LEU A 339 -20.03 10.58 -18.86
CA LEU A 339 -20.07 11.94 -19.44
C LEU A 339 -18.69 12.59 -19.59
N ALA A 340 -17.65 11.99 -19.02
CA ALA A 340 -16.31 12.57 -18.96
C ALA A 340 -15.75 13.07 -20.31
N PRO A 341 -15.84 12.30 -21.43
CA PRO A 341 -15.30 12.77 -22.71
C PRO A 341 -15.97 14.06 -23.20
N MET A 342 -17.29 14.20 -23.00
CA MET A 342 -18.01 15.42 -23.36
C MET A 342 -17.66 16.61 -22.46
N LEU A 343 -17.38 16.36 -21.17
CA LEU A 343 -16.92 17.41 -20.27
C LEU A 343 -15.52 17.92 -20.61
N GLU A 344 -14.62 17.05 -21.04
CA GLU A 344 -13.29 17.43 -21.49
C GLU A 344 -13.39 18.22 -22.80
N TRP A 345 -14.16 17.72 -23.76
CA TRP A 345 -14.36 18.43 -25.04
C TRP A 345 -14.99 19.81 -24.85
N ARG A 346 -15.97 19.94 -23.94
CA ARG A 346 -16.58 21.24 -23.60
C ARG A 346 -15.56 22.23 -23.02
N LEU A 347 -14.56 21.75 -22.27
CA LEU A 347 -13.51 22.62 -21.75
C LEU A 347 -12.58 23.10 -22.86
N GLU A 348 -12.17 22.21 -23.78
CA GLU A 348 -11.32 22.58 -24.93
C GLU A 348 -11.98 23.69 -25.77
N VAL A 349 -13.31 23.59 -26.00
CA VAL A 349 -14.09 24.63 -26.71
C VAL A 349 -14.14 25.94 -25.92
N LYS A 350 -14.39 25.89 -24.61
CA LYS A 350 -14.44 27.10 -23.77
C LYS A 350 -13.11 27.82 -23.63
N GLU A 351 -12.00 27.08 -23.77
CA GLU A 351 -10.65 27.62 -23.72
C GLU A 351 -10.17 28.15 -25.07
N GLY A 352 -10.97 28.03 -26.12
CA GLY A 352 -10.63 28.48 -27.47
C GLY A 352 -9.58 27.61 -28.16
N LEU A 353 -9.30 26.40 -27.63
CA LEU A 353 -8.43 25.42 -28.29
C LEU A 353 -9.08 24.82 -29.54
N ILE A 354 -10.42 24.83 -29.59
CA ILE A 354 -11.24 24.42 -30.73
C ILE A 354 -12.12 25.60 -31.10
N LEU A 355 -12.04 26.04 -32.36
CA LEU A 355 -12.86 27.14 -32.84
C LEU A 355 -14.31 26.68 -33.06
N LEU A 356 -15.28 27.56 -32.77
CA LEU A 356 -16.70 27.24 -32.98
C LEU A 356 -17.03 26.90 -34.45
N SER A 357 -16.25 27.44 -35.40
CA SER A 357 -16.35 27.11 -36.82
C SER A 357 -16.05 25.64 -37.12
N GLU A 358 -15.19 25.00 -36.33
CA GLU A 358 -14.86 23.57 -36.49
C GLU A 358 -16.02 22.65 -36.05
N LEU A 359 -16.97 23.18 -35.27
CA LEU A 359 -18.14 22.46 -34.76
C LEU A 359 -19.40 22.67 -35.62
N GLU A 360 -19.36 23.52 -36.64
CA GLU A 360 -20.47 23.73 -37.58
C GLU A 360 -21.05 22.42 -38.18
N PRO A 361 -20.23 21.39 -38.52
CA PRO A 361 -20.73 20.14 -39.10
C PRO A 361 -21.71 19.36 -38.19
N ILE A 362 -21.69 19.61 -36.88
CA ILE A 362 -22.54 18.92 -35.91
C ILE A 362 -23.62 19.84 -35.31
N ASN A 363 -23.84 21.02 -35.92
CA ASN A 363 -24.83 21.98 -35.48
C ASN A 363 -26.24 21.34 -35.41
N GLY A 364 -26.90 21.46 -34.27
CA GLY A 364 -28.19 20.83 -33.97
C GLY A 364 -28.12 19.46 -33.27
N SER A 365 -26.93 18.86 -33.14
CA SER A 365 -26.74 17.65 -32.33
C SER A 365 -26.81 17.92 -30.81
N LEU A 366 -27.07 16.88 -30.03
CA LEU A 366 -27.01 16.94 -28.57
C LEU A 366 -25.60 17.32 -28.09
N GLU A 367 -24.58 16.82 -28.78
CA GLU A 367 -23.17 17.12 -28.55
C GLU A 367 -22.91 18.61 -28.72
N TYR A 368 -23.32 19.20 -29.85
CA TYR A 368 -23.15 20.63 -30.09
C TYR A 368 -23.84 21.49 -29.02
N GLN A 369 -25.08 21.15 -28.66
CA GLN A 369 -25.80 21.85 -27.58
C GLN A 369 -25.04 21.74 -26.25
N PHE A 370 -24.55 20.55 -25.89
CA PHE A 370 -23.79 20.35 -24.65
C PHE A 370 -22.47 21.14 -24.65
N LEU A 371 -21.78 21.26 -25.78
CA LEU A 371 -20.51 21.99 -25.87
C LEU A 371 -20.70 23.51 -25.80
N THR A 372 -21.77 24.02 -26.42
CA THR A 372 -21.98 25.48 -26.62
C THR A 372 -22.83 26.15 -25.56
N PHE A 373 -23.78 25.44 -24.93
CA PHE A 373 -24.72 26.04 -23.97
C PHE A 373 -23.98 26.72 -22.81
N GLU A 374 -24.55 27.77 -22.22
CA GLU A 374 -24.03 28.30 -20.96
C GLU A 374 -24.26 27.30 -19.81
N ASN A 375 -23.50 27.43 -18.73
CA ASN A 375 -23.60 26.50 -17.60
C ASN A 375 -25.01 26.45 -17.00
N GLU A 376 -25.72 27.58 -17.00
CA GLU A 376 -27.07 27.74 -16.45
C GLU A 376 -28.14 26.99 -17.27
N LEU A 377 -27.88 26.76 -18.56
CA LEU A 377 -28.77 26.06 -19.49
C LEU A 377 -28.52 24.54 -19.57
N LEU A 378 -27.42 24.04 -19.00
CA LEU A 378 -27.10 22.60 -18.98
C LEU A 378 -28.23 21.70 -18.41
N PRO A 379 -29.00 22.10 -17.38
CA PRO A 379 -30.13 21.30 -16.88
C PRO A 379 -31.22 21.01 -17.92
N GLU A 380 -31.35 21.82 -18.98
CA GLU A 380 -32.32 21.61 -20.06
C GLU A 380 -32.02 20.34 -20.87
N LEU A 381 -30.75 19.94 -20.93
CA LEU A 381 -30.29 18.72 -21.63
C LEU A 381 -30.59 17.43 -20.87
N LEU A 382 -31.25 17.50 -19.69
CA LEU A 382 -31.55 16.32 -18.87
C LEU A 382 -32.35 15.26 -19.62
N MET A 383 -33.43 15.64 -20.31
CA MET A 383 -34.31 14.68 -20.99
C MET A 383 -33.63 14.03 -22.19
N PRO A 384 -32.95 14.78 -23.09
CA PRO A 384 -32.15 14.20 -24.16
C PRO A 384 -31.06 13.24 -23.66
N LEU A 385 -30.26 13.65 -22.66
CA LEU A 385 -29.19 12.81 -22.10
C LEU A 385 -29.73 11.55 -21.43
N PHE A 386 -30.86 11.66 -20.72
CA PHE A 386 -31.49 10.51 -20.09
C PHE A 386 -32.12 9.56 -21.10
N GLY A 387 -32.69 10.07 -22.19
CA GLY A 387 -33.13 9.28 -23.33
C GLY A 387 -31.97 8.50 -23.95
N ARG A 388 -30.83 9.16 -24.17
CA ARG A 388 -29.61 8.53 -24.68
C ARG A 388 -29.07 7.45 -23.75
N LEU A 389 -29.02 7.71 -22.43
CA LEU A 389 -28.62 6.71 -21.44
C LEU A 389 -29.47 5.43 -21.55
N ASN A 390 -30.80 5.57 -21.62
CA ASN A 390 -31.69 4.42 -21.72
C ASN A 390 -31.58 3.69 -23.07
N SER A 391 -31.41 4.43 -24.16
CA SER A 391 -31.14 3.84 -25.48
C SER A 391 -29.85 3.02 -25.46
N VAL A 392 -28.77 3.54 -24.89
CA VAL A 392 -27.51 2.78 -24.77
C VAL A 392 -27.72 1.51 -23.95
N MET A 393 -28.43 1.60 -22.83
CA MET A 393 -28.72 0.43 -22.01
C MET A 393 -29.54 -0.61 -22.80
N SER A 394 -30.56 -0.20 -23.56
CA SER A 394 -31.41 -1.13 -24.32
C SER A 394 -30.66 -1.88 -25.43
N HIS A 395 -29.67 -1.23 -26.06
CA HIS A 395 -28.86 -1.83 -27.13
C HIS A 395 -27.70 -2.70 -26.62
N SER A 396 -27.48 -2.77 -25.30
CA SER A 396 -26.42 -3.60 -24.72
C SER A 396 -26.96 -4.92 -24.21
N ALA A 397 -26.34 -6.03 -24.65
CA ALA A 397 -26.75 -7.38 -24.26
C ALA A 397 -26.70 -7.64 -22.75
N THR A 398 -25.83 -6.94 -22.01
CA THR A 398 -25.63 -7.17 -20.56
C THR A 398 -26.52 -6.33 -19.67
N ILE A 399 -27.02 -5.19 -20.15
CA ILE A 399 -27.76 -4.21 -19.33
C ILE A 399 -29.12 -3.79 -19.92
N SER A 400 -29.56 -4.44 -20.99
CA SER A 400 -30.88 -4.21 -21.61
C SER A 400 -32.03 -4.38 -20.63
N GLN A 401 -31.93 -5.33 -19.69
CA GLN A 401 -32.94 -5.56 -18.65
C GLN A 401 -33.16 -4.38 -17.69
N TYR A 402 -32.19 -3.47 -17.57
CA TYR A 402 -32.30 -2.28 -16.72
C TYR A 402 -32.80 -1.05 -17.48
N ALA A 403 -32.82 -1.09 -18.81
CA ALA A 403 -33.31 0.00 -19.64
C ALA A 403 -34.80 0.25 -19.36
N PHE A 404 -35.17 1.52 -19.16
CA PHE A 404 -36.55 1.93 -18.88
C PHE A 404 -37.20 1.26 -17.64
N HIS A 405 -36.41 0.64 -16.76
CA HIS A 405 -36.93 -0.04 -15.58
C HIS A 405 -37.53 0.96 -14.59
N GLN A 406 -38.84 0.86 -14.33
CA GLN A 406 -39.62 1.86 -13.56
C GLN A 406 -39.00 2.23 -12.20
N ARG A 407 -38.45 1.25 -11.47
CA ARG A 407 -37.81 1.49 -10.15
C ARG A 407 -36.45 2.19 -10.23
N LEU A 408 -35.73 2.06 -11.34
CA LEU A 408 -34.38 2.62 -11.51
C LEU A 408 -34.40 4.02 -12.13
N MET A 409 -35.43 4.30 -12.95
CA MET A 409 -35.60 5.56 -13.66
C MET A 409 -35.48 6.80 -12.74
N PRO A 410 -36.12 6.86 -11.55
CA PRO A 410 -35.97 8.02 -10.66
C PRO A 410 -34.53 8.19 -10.17
N TYR A 411 -33.81 7.10 -9.86
CA TYR A 411 -32.44 7.17 -9.34
C TYR A 411 -31.46 7.65 -10.40
N LEU A 412 -31.55 7.13 -11.62
CA LEU A 412 -30.69 7.53 -12.74
C LEU A 412 -30.99 8.97 -13.18
N ARG A 413 -32.27 9.32 -13.36
CA ARG A 413 -32.68 10.68 -13.73
C ARG A 413 -32.27 11.72 -12.69
N ASN A 414 -32.51 11.45 -11.41
CA ASN A 414 -32.12 12.38 -10.35
C ASN A 414 -30.61 12.50 -10.19
N SER A 415 -29.85 11.44 -10.48
CA SER A 415 -28.39 11.48 -10.47
C SER A 415 -27.83 12.33 -11.61
N LEU A 416 -28.39 12.21 -12.82
CA LEU A 416 -28.06 13.09 -13.96
C LEU A 416 -28.48 14.54 -13.70
N LYS A 417 -29.70 14.77 -13.18
CA LYS A 417 -30.16 16.12 -12.82
C LYS A 417 -29.22 16.76 -11.81
N TRP A 418 -28.89 16.04 -10.74
CA TRP A 418 -27.95 16.52 -9.72
C TRP A 418 -26.60 16.93 -10.34
N PHE A 419 -26.08 16.11 -11.26
CA PHE A 419 -24.84 16.36 -11.96
C PHE A 419 -24.87 17.64 -12.82
N LEU A 420 -25.90 17.79 -13.68
CA LEU A 420 -26.05 18.96 -14.54
C LEU A 420 -26.25 20.24 -13.73
N THR A 421 -27.02 20.18 -12.64
CA THR A 421 -27.20 21.32 -11.73
C THR A 421 -25.89 21.67 -10.99
N HIS A 422 -25.05 20.70 -10.63
CA HIS A 422 -23.76 20.97 -10.01
C HIS A 422 -22.75 21.59 -10.97
N LEU A 423 -22.81 21.25 -12.26
CA LEU A 423 -22.02 21.92 -13.29
C LEU A 423 -22.48 23.37 -13.54
N ALA A 424 -23.78 23.63 -13.33
CA ALA A 424 -24.37 24.96 -13.40
C ALA A 424 -24.01 25.83 -12.18
N TYR A 425 -23.75 25.19 -11.03
CA TYR A 425 -23.50 25.88 -9.78
C TYR A 425 -22.16 26.63 -9.80
N LYS A 426 -22.21 27.94 -9.54
CA LYS A 426 -21.05 28.77 -9.25
C LYS A 426 -20.92 28.85 -7.74
N GLU A 427 -19.84 28.32 -7.17
CA GLU A 427 -19.54 28.54 -5.75
C GLU A 427 -19.44 30.05 -5.48
N PRO A 428 -20.09 30.58 -4.42
CA PRO A 428 -19.86 31.96 -4.01
C PRO A 428 -18.38 32.13 -3.69
N LEU A 429 -17.78 33.19 -4.22
CA LEU A 429 -16.38 33.54 -3.93
C LEU A 429 -16.22 33.61 -2.40
N PRO A 430 -15.24 32.90 -1.82
CA PRO A 430 -14.97 33.03 -0.40
C PRO A 430 -14.71 34.49 -0.04
N GLN A 431 -15.23 34.93 1.11
CA GLN A 431 -14.90 36.24 1.65
C GLN A 431 -13.38 36.30 1.88
N LYS A 432 -12.76 37.42 1.50
CA LYS A 432 -11.33 37.69 1.69
C LYS A 432 -10.99 37.70 3.19
N GLU A 433 -10.73 36.54 3.76
CA GLU A 433 -10.08 36.43 5.06
C GLU A 433 -8.74 35.69 4.84
N ASP A 434 -7.64 36.39 5.20
CA ASP A 434 -6.25 35.93 5.28
C ASP A 434 -5.56 35.37 4.02
N GLU A 435 -6.00 35.74 2.80
CA GLU A 435 -5.33 35.32 1.54
C GLU A 435 -3.89 35.87 1.37
N HIS A 436 -3.44 36.86 2.16
CA HIS A 436 -2.16 37.52 1.91
C HIS A 436 -0.91 36.69 2.27
N PHE A 437 -1.04 35.67 3.14
CA PHE A 437 0.11 34.96 3.71
C PHE A 437 0.40 33.59 3.10
N GLN A 438 -0.45 33.07 2.21
CA GLN A 438 -0.28 31.73 1.67
C GLN A 438 0.31 31.79 0.26
N ARG A 439 1.24 30.86 -0.03
CA ARG A 439 1.77 30.65 -1.37
C ARG A 439 1.60 29.19 -1.77
N TYR A 440 1.12 28.97 -2.99
CA TYR A 440 0.98 27.63 -3.55
C TYR A 440 1.92 27.47 -4.73
N LEU A 441 2.82 26.51 -4.64
CA LEU A 441 3.68 26.12 -5.74
C LEU A 441 3.05 24.96 -6.50
N HIS A 442 2.80 25.16 -7.80
CA HIS A 442 2.30 24.13 -8.69
C HIS A 442 3.41 23.68 -9.63
N LEU A 443 3.74 22.39 -9.52
CA LEU A 443 4.66 21.68 -10.41
C LEU A 443 3.83 20.81 -11.35
N LYS A 444 3.86 21.09 -12.64
CA LYS A 444 3.04 20.46 -13.68
C LYS A 444 3.88 19.54 -14.57
N GLY A 445 3.40 18.32 -14.79
CA GLY A 445 3.97 17.40 -15.77
C GLY A 445 5.35 16.87 -15.41
N ILE A 446 5.67 16.77 -14.12
CA ILE A 446 6.95 16.22 -13.65
C ILE A 446 7.05 14.76 -14.04
N ARG A 447 8.16 14.39 -14.67
CA ARG A 447 8.42 13.03 -15.14
C ARG A 447 9.39 12.34 -14.21
N VAL A 448 9.06 11.14 -13.78
CA VAL A 448 9.97 10.29 -13.02
C VAL A 448 10.09 8.96 -13.72
N PHE A 449 11.33 8.54 -13.88
CA PHE A 449 11.67 7.23 -14.37
C PHE A 449 12.13 6.35 -13.23
N ASP A 450 11.72 5.09 -13.29
CA ASP A 450 12.34 4.03 -12.50
C ASP A 450 12.17 4.21 -10.97
N ALA A 451 11.11 4.90 -10.55
CA ALA A 451 10.74 5.10 -9.14
C ALA A 451 10.35 3.78 -8.48
N GLN A 452 10.62 3.63 -7.19
CA GLN A 452 10.29 2.42 -6.45
C GLN A 452 8.76 2.31 -6.21
N ALA A 453 8.13 1.40 -6.97
CA ALA A 453 6.72 1.06 -6.84
C ALA A 453 6.44 0.13 -5.65
N LEU A 454 7.44 -0.64 -5.20
CA LEU A 454 7.41 -1.38 -3.93
C LEU A 454 7.52 -0.38 -2.77
N SER A 455 6.41 0.28 -2.46
CA SER A 455 6.30 1.34 -1.46
C SER A 455 6.77 0.91 -0.08
N ASN A 456 6.49 -0.34 0.28
CA ASN A 456 7.02 -1.03 1.45
C ASN A 456 7.10 -2.54 1.15
N PRO A 457 7.70 -3.35 2.03
CA PRO A 457 7.81 -4.81 1.85
C PRO A 457 6.49 -5.58 1.69
N TYR A 458 5.35 -4.93 1.92
CA TYR A 458 4.02 -5.53 1.88
C TYR A 458 3.22 -5.14 0.62
N CYS A 459 3.55 -4.04 -0.05
CA CYS A 459 2.69 -3.41 -1.05
C CYS A 459 3.43 -2.76 -2.23
N VAL A 460 2.93 -3.07 -3.43
CA VAL A 460 3.38 -2.60 -4.74
C VAL A 460 2.28 -1.79 -5.41
N GLY A 461 2.62 -0.61 -5.92
CA GLY A 461 1.72 0.24 -6.68
C GLY A 461 2.18 1.69 -6.68
N ILE A 462 1.46 2.52 -5.92
CA ILE A 462 1.79 3.94 -5.73
C ILE A 462 3.05 4.03 -4.85
N PRO A 463 4.10 4.76 -5.26
CA PRO A 463 5.26 5.05 -4.41
C PRO A 463 4.86 5.61 -3.04
N SER A 464 5.69 5.37 -2.02
CA SER A 464 5.37 5.78 -0.64
C SER A 464 5.08 7.27 -0.53
N LEU A 465 4.07 7.67 0.24
CA LEU A 465 3.80 9.10 0.48
C LEU A 465 4.93 9.80 1.23
N THR A 466 5.68 9.06 2.04
CA THR A 466 6.91 9.54 2.69
C THR A 466 8.00 9.90 1.68
N ALA A 467 8.03 9.31 0.49
CA ALA A 467 8.97 9.71 -0.56
C ALA A 467 8.57 11.06 -1.17
N VAL A 468 7.27 11.35 -1.31
CA VAL A 468 6.78 12.67 -1.74
C VAL A 468 7.14 13.72 -0.69
N TRP A 469 6.91 13.43 0.59
CA TRP A 469 7.32 14.30 1.67
C TRP A 469 8.84 14.51 1.71
N GLY A 470 9.63 13.45 1.59
CA GLY A 470 11.10 13.53 1.56
C GLY A 470 11.63 14.35 0.38
N MET A 471 11.01 14.20 -0.79
CA MET A 471 11.30 15.02 -1.98
C MET A 471 10.98 16.51 -1.72
N MET A 472 9.80 16.79 -1.17
CA MET A 472 9.36 18.14 -0.82
C MET A 472 10.28 18.77 0.22
N HIS A 473 10.63 18.03 1.27
CA HIS A 473 11.52 18.52 2.31
C HIS A 473 12.95 18.77 1.80
N ASN A 474 13.47 17.92 0.90
CA ASN A 474 14.75 18.19 0.22
C ASN A 474 14.67 19.45 -0.66
N TYR A 475 13.54 19.66 -1.33
CA TYR A 475 13.30 20.87 -2.12
C TYR A 475 13.31 22.13 -1.23
N GLN A 476 12.58 22.10 -0.10
CA GLN A 476 12.57 23.18 0.89
C GLN A 476 13.98 23.57 1.31
N ARG A 477 14.81 22.58 1.67
CA ARG A 477 16.18 22.84 2.15
C ARG A 477 17.04 23.52 1.09
N ARG A 478 17.01 23.02 -0.15
CA ARG A 478 17.74 23.63 -1.27
C ARG A 478 17.25 25.05 -1.59
N LEU A 479 15.94 25.26 -1.49
CA LEU A 479 15.33 26.58 -1.71
C LEU A 479 15.77 27.58 -0.65
N ASN A 480 15.70 27.19 0.63
CA ASN A 480 16.14 28.02 1.75
C ASN A 480 17.64 28.32 1.69
N GLU A 481 18.47 27.33 1.34
CA GLU A 481 19.91 27.52 1.14
C GLU A 481 20.20 28.50 -0.03
N GLY A 482 19.42 28.42 -1.12
CA GLY A 482 19.59 29.29 -2.28
C GLY A 482 19.08 30.72 -2.09
N LEU A 483 17.98 30.90 -1.35
CA LEU A 483 17.35 32.20 -1.11
C LEU A 483 17.85 32.89 0.18
N GLY A 484 18.46 32.14 1.11
CA GLY A 484 18.80 32.65 2.43
C GLY A 484 17.58 32.87 3.33
N THR A 485 16.49 32.15 3.10
CA THR A 485 15.19 32.32 3.79
C THR A 485 14.85 31.13 4.69
N GLN A 486 13.78 31.26 5.50
CA GLN A 486 13.28 30.17 6.36
C GLN A 486 11.88 29.70 5.95
N LEU A 487 11.67 29.47 4.65
CA LEU A 487 10.39 28.99 4.14
C LEU A 487 10.08 27.56 4.62
N ARG A 488 8.78 27.29 4.81
CA ARG A 488 8.25 25.99 5.23
C ARG A 488 7.30 25.44 4.19
N LEU A 489 7.65 24.32 3.59
CA LEU A 489 6.73 23.53 2.77
C LEU A 489 5.94 22.63 3.71
N THR A 490 4.69 22.99 3.98
CA THR A 490 3.90 22.39 5.08
C THR A 490 3.06 21.20 4.62
N SER A 491 2.62 21.21 3.36
CA SER A 491 1.75 20.16 2.84
C SER A 491 1.77 20.08 1.33
N PHE A 492 1.27 18.97 0.78
CA PHE A 492 1.18 18.76 -0.65
C PHE A 492 -0.10 18.06 -1.09
N SER A 493 -0.53 18.32 -2.31
CA SER A 493 -1.58 17.58 -3.01
C SER A 493 -0.99 16.97 -4.29
N TRP A 494 -1.31 15.70 -4.57
CA TRP A 494 -0.60 14.89 -5.57
C TRP A 494 -1.55 14.32 -6.62
N PHE A 495 -1.31 14.64 -7.88
CA PHE A 495 -2.08 14.16 -9.03
C PHE A 495 -1.21 13.36 -9.98
N ILE A 496 -1.49 12.07 -10.18
CA ILE A 496 -0.73 11.24 -11.11
C ILE A 496 -1.45 11.26 -12.47
N ARG A 497 -0.82 11.86 -13.48
CA ARG A 497 -1.29 11.93 -14.87
C ARG A 497 -1.13 10.59 -15.59
N GLN A 498 0.05 9.99 -15.46
CA GLN A 498 0.43 8.76 -16.13
C GLN A 498 1.16 7.84 -15.16
N TYR A 499 0.94 6.53 -15.31
CA TYR A 499 1.63 5.52 -14.54
C TYR A 499 1.89 4.30 -15.42
N SER A 500 3.13 3.82 -15.41
CA SER A 500 3.54 2.60 -16.10
C SER A 500 4.41 1.78 -15.18
N SER A 501 4.07 0.50 -14.99
CA SER A 501 4.95 -0.42 -14.28
C SER A 501 6.13 -0.81 -15.16
N VAL A 502 7.34 -0.69 -14.64
CA VAL A 502 8.56 -1.11 -15.34
C VAL A 502 8.74 -2.61 -15.16
N SER A 503 8.87 -3.33 -16.26
CA SER A 503 9.11 -4.77 -16.27
C SER A 503 10.60 -5.08 -16.18
N GLY A 504 10.94 -6.20 -15.52
CA GLY A 504 12.31 -6.70 -15.43
C GLY A 504 12.93 -6.47 -14.05
N LYS A 505 14.17 -6.96 -13.90
CA LYS A 505 14.95 -6.85 -12.66
C LYS A 505 16.17 -5.98 -12.91
N LYS A 506 16.41 -4.99 -12.04
CA LYS A 506 17.63 -4.18 -12.10
C LYS A 506 18.82 -5.03 -11.66
N LEU A 507 19.89 -4.97 -12.44
CA LEU A 507 21.13 -5.66 -12.11
C LEU A 507 21.91 -4.80 -11.12
N PRO A 508 22.39 -5.37 -10.00
CA PRO A 508 23.24 -4.64 -9.09
C PRO A 508 24.58 -4.33 -9.76
N GLU A 509 25.17 -3.21 -9.36
CA GLU A 509 26.49 -2.80 -9.82
C GLU A 509 27.55 -3.84 -9.46
N PHE A 510 28.64 -3.86 -10.24
CA PHE A 510 29.82 -4.65 -9.89
C PHE A 510 30.51 -4.00 -8.70
N GLY A 511 30.94 -4.82 -7.75
CA GLY A 511 31.73 -4.37 -6.63
C GLY A 511 32.53 -5.50 -6.04
N MET A 512 33.30 -5.17 -5.01
CA MET A 512 34.00 -6.17 -4.22
C MET A 512 33.00 -6.88 -3.29
N GLN A 513 32.88 -8.19 -3.47
CA GLN A 513 31.95 -9.06 -2.75
C GLN A 513 32.69 -10.23 -2.09
N GLY A 514 31.97 -11.01 -1.28
CA GLY A 514 32.52 -12.16 -0.56
C GLY A 514 32.82 -11.85 0.92
N ALA A 515 33.19 -12.87 1.70
CA ALA A 515 33.35 -12.74 3.15
C ALA A 515 34.42 -11.73 3.58
N LYS A 516 35.38 -11.43 2.70
CA LYS A 516 36.45 -10.43 2.89
C LYS A 516 36.46 -9.34 1.80
N GLU A 517 35.37 -9.21 1.03
CA GLU A 517 35.28 -8.24 -0.08
C GLU A 517 36.48 -8.33 -1.05
N ASN A 518 36.84 -9.55 -1.43
CA ASN A 518 38.00 -9.83 -2.28
C ASN A 518 37.65 -10.36 -3.67
N GLN A 519 36.35 -10.52 -3.97
CA GLN A 519 35.87 -11.04 -5.26
C GLN A 519 35.11 -9.96 -6.00
N PHE A 520 35.63 -9.48 -7.13
CA PHE A 520 34.93 -8.53 -7.98
C PHE A 520 33.80 -9.21 -8.76
N ARG A 521 32.56 -9.05 -8.29
CA ARG A 521 31.37 -9.61 -8.94
C ARG A 521 30.12 -8.82 -8.56
N ARG A 522 29.01 -9.10 -9.24
CA ARG A 522 27.71 -8.53 -8.84
C ARG A 522 27.21 -9.15 -7.53
N ALA A 523 26.53 -8.34 -6.73
CA ALA A 523 25.78 -8.83 -5.59
C ALA A 523 24.59 -9.71 -6.04
N GLY A 524 23.95 -10.39 -5.09
CA GLY A 524 22.70 -11.10 -5.37
C GLY A 524 21.61 -10.13 -5.82
N ILE A 525 20.82 -10.52 -6.82
CA ILE A 525 19.69 -9.70 -7.30
C ILE A 525 18.61 -9.67 -6.21
N ILE A 526 18.24 -8.47 -5.79
CA ILE A 526 17.07 -8.22 -4.94
C ILE A 526 15.91 -7.87 -5.88
N ASP A 527 14.85 -8.69 -5.86
CA ASP A 527 13.68 -8.44 -6.69
C ASP A 527 12.87 -7.28 -6.12
N ASN A 528 12.77 -6.21 -6.90
CA ASN A 528 12.03 -5.00 -6.59
C ASN A 528 11.01 -4.71 -7.70
N ARG A 529 10.13 -3.73 -7.46
CA ARG A 529 9.15 -3.27 -8.43
C ARG A 529 9.33 -1.77 -8.65
N TYR A 530 9.36 -1.37 -9.92
CA TYR A 530 9.61 0.00 -10.34
C TYR A 530 8.45 0.51 -11.21
N CYS A 531 8.29 1.82 -11.28
CA CYS A 531 7.32 2.48 -12.13
C CYS A 531 7.86 3.79 -12.70
N ASP A 532 7.39 4.11 -13.90
CA ASP A 532 7.50 5.42 -14.50
C ASP A 532 6.19 6.17 -14.28
N LEU A 533 6.30 7.46 -13.97
CA LEU A 533 5.15 8.28 -13.64
C LEU A 533 5.31 9.70 -14.15
N VAL A 534 4.19 10.28 -14.56
CA VAL A 534 4.07 11.72 -14.82
C VAL A 534 3.04 12.26 -13.85
N PHE A 535 3.39 13.28 -13.09
CA PHE A 535 2.51 13.83 -12.06
C PHE A 535 2.57 15.34 -11.95
N ASP A 536 1.51 15.88 -11.34
CA ASP A 536 1.47 17.24 -10.86
C ASP A 536 1.50 17.23 -9.33
N LEU A 537 2.17 18.23 -8.77
CA LEU A 537 2.28 18.42 -7.34
C LEU A 537 1.94 19.86 -7.00
N VAL A 538 1.04 20.03 -6.05
CA VAL A 538 0.73 21.33 -5.46
C VAL A 538 1.33 21.32 -4.06
N ILE A 539 2.13 22.32 -3.72
CA ILE A 539 2.80 22.44 -2.44
C ILE A 539 2.34 23.73 -1.77
N HIS A 540 1.91 23.63 -0.52
CA HIS A 540 1.61 24.79 0.30
C HIS A 540 2.90 25.28 0.99
N ILE A 541 3.21 26.56 0.78
CA ILE A 541 4.37 27.26 1.31
C ILE A 541 3.91 28.27 2.35
N ASP A 542 4.53 28.20 3.50
CA ASP A 542 4.33 29.08 4.65
C ASP A 542 5.66 29.75 5.02
N GLY A 543 5.60 30.95 5.58
CA GLY A 543 6.79 31.76 5.89
C GLY A 543 6.43 33.17 6.39
N TYR A 544 7.44 33.89 6.86
CA TYR A 544 7.29 35.31 7.20
C TYR A 544 7.10 36.16 5.92
N GLU A 545 6.43 37.31 6.03
CA GLU A 545 6.16 38.18 4.87
C GLU A 545 7.42 38.53 4.08
N ASP A 546 8.52 38.85 4.76
CA ASP A 546 9.80 39.18 4.12
C ASP A 546 10.35 38.00 3.29
N ASP A 547 10.31 36.78 3.84
CA ASP A 547 10.76 35.56 3.15
C ASP A 547 9.86 35.25 1.94
N LEU A 548 8.55 35.44 2.06
CA LEU A 548 7.59 35.25 0.98
C LEU A 548 7.76 36.30 -0.12
N ALA A 549 8.08 37.55 0.23
CA ALA A 549 8.35 38.61 -0.73
C ALA A 549 9.63 38.34 -1.53
N ILE A 550 10.68 37.78 -0.88
CA ILE A 550 11.88 37.32 -1.58
C ILE A 550 11.54 36.21 -2.59
N LEU A 551 10.72 35.25 -2.17
CA LEU A 551 10.27 34.15 -3.02
C LEU A 551 9.50 34.65 -4.27
N ASP A 552 8.57 35.60 -4.08
CA ASP A 552 7.77 36.18 -5.16
C ASP A 552 8.66 36.89 -6.22
N ASN A 553 9.77 37.49 -5.78
CA ASN A 553 10.70 38.20 -6.67
C ASN A 553 11.73 37.30 -7.36
N GLN A 554 11.98 36.09 -6.83
CA GLN A 554 13.03 35.18 -7.32
C GLN A 554 12.48 33.83 -7.76
N THR A 555 11.45 33.84 -8.62
CA THR A 555 10.78 32.61 -9.09
C THR A 555 11.71 31.65 -9.85
N GLU A 556 12.81 32.11 -10.44
CA GLU A 556 13.78 31.23 -11.12
C GLU A 556 14.53 30.32 -10.13
N MET A 557 14.68 30.73 -8.87
CA MET A 557 15.28 29.90 -7.83
C MET A 557 14.43 28.67 -7.51
N LEU A 558 13.10 28.76 -7.69
CA LEU A 558 12.24 27.58 -7.58
C LEU A 558 12.66 26.51 -8.58
N LYS A 559 12.93 26.88 -9.84
CA LYS A 559 13.35 25.93 -10.88
C LYS A 559 14.77 25.42 -10.60
N ALA A 560 15.69 26.28 -10.19
CA ALA A 560 17.08 25.91 -9.89
C ALA A 560 17.21 24.93 -8.71
N SER A 561 16.38 25.09 -7.68
CA SER A 561 16.40 24.24 -6.48
C SER A 561 15.62 22.93 -6.64
N PHE A 562 15.08 22.65 -7.83
CA PHE A 562 14.27 21.46 -8.09
C PHE A 562 15.05 20.16 -7.79
N PRO A 563 14.45 19.18 -7.07
CA PRO A 563 15.13 17.93 -6.77
C PRO A 563 15.33 17.05 -8.01
N ALA A 564 16.43 16.31 -8.07
CA ALA A 564 16.72 15.39 -9.17
C ALA A 564 16.19 13.96 -8.97
N ASN A 565 15.73 13.60 -7.77
CA ASN A 565 15.39 12.22 -7.41
C ASN A 565 14.03 12.13 -6.73
N PHE A 566 13.30 11.06 -7.01
CA PHE A 566 12.04 10.71 -6.34
C PHE A 566 11.94 9.19 -6.14
N ALA A 567 11.74 8.75 -4.89
CA ALA A 567 11.60 7.33 -4.54
C ALA A 567 12.68 6.41 -5.14
N GLY A 568 13.94 6.87 -5.17
CA GLY A 568 15.07 6.16 -5.77
C GLY A 568 15.17 6.21 -7.30
N GLY A 569 14.18 6.77 -7.98
CA GLY A 569 14.19 7.05 -9.42
C GLY A 569 14.69 8.46 -9.73
N VAL A 570 14.82 8.77 -11.02
CA VAL A 570 15.30 10.06 -11.54
C VAL A 570 14.13 10.92 -11.95
N MET A 571 14.14 12.18 -11.51
CA MET A 571 13.09 13.16 -11.72
C MET A 571 13.54 14.26 -12.68
N HIS A 572 12.71 14.56 -13.66
CA HIS A 572 12.94 15.58 -14.67
C HIS A 572 11.72 16.50 -14.80
N PRO A 573 11.94 17.78 -15.17
CA PRO A 573 10.86 18.62 -15.67
C PRO A 573 10.24 18.02 -16.94
N PRO A 574 9.05 18.52 -17.37
CA PRO A 574 8.48 18.15 -18.65
C PRO A 574 9.41 18.52 -19.82
N GLU A 575 9.09 18.00 -21.01
CA GLU A 575 9.81 18.35 -22.24
C GLU A 575 9.60 19.83 -22.56
N LEU A 576 10.62 20.48 -23.13
CA LEU A 576 10.68 21.93 -23.35
C LEU A 576 9.47 22.47 -24.13
N ASP A 577 8.92 21.68 -25.06
CA ASP A 577 7.80 22.09 -25.92
C ASP A 577 6.43 21.59 -25.42
N ALA A 578 6.39 20.79 -24.34
CA ALA A 578 5.18 20.12 -23.90
C ALA A 578 4.34 20.93 -22.90
N VAL A 579 4.97 21.83 -22.14
CA VAL A 579 4.31 22.62 -21.07
C VAL A 579 4.94 24.00 -20.98
N ASP A 580 4.19 25.05 -21.35
CA ASP A 580 4.67 26.45 -21.37
C ASP A 580 5.31 26.90 -20.04
N ALA A 581 4.67 26.57 -18.91
CA ALA A 581 5.14 26.91 -17.57
C ALA A 581 4.88 25.76 -16.60
N TRP A 582 5.90 24.93 -16.36
CA TRP A 582 5.78 23.75 -15.51
C TRP A 582 5.93 24.05 -14.01
N CYS A 583 6.50 25.20 -13.64
CA CYS A 583 6.72 25.62 -12.27
C CYS A 583 6.15 27.02 -12.09
N GLN A 584 5.08 27.15 -11.30
CA GLN A 584 4.36 28.41 -11.11
C GLN A 584 3.95 28.61 -9.65
N LEU A 585 4.00 29.86 -9.20
CA LEU A 585 3.61 30.27 -7.86
C LEU A 585 2.24 30.97 -7.92
N TYR A 586 1.37 30.64 -6.98
CA TYR A 586 0.02 31.19 -6.87
C TYR A 586 -0.19 31.79 -5.49
N GLN A 587 -0.85 32.94 -5.45
CA GLN A 587 -1.21 33.63 -4.22
C GLN A 587 -2.69 33.42 -3.86
N SER A 588 -3.52 33.06 -4.85
CA SER A 588 -4.95 32.81 -4.66
C SER A 588 -5.31 31.34 -4.90
N GLU A 589 -6.07 30.77 -3.95
CA GLU A 589 -6.68 29.45 -4.13
C GLU A 589 -7.60 29.39 -5.35
N ALA A 590 -8.33 30.49 -5.64
CA ALA A 590 -9.27 30.54 -6.75
C ALA A 590 -8.55 30.48 -8.10
N GLU A 591 -7.43 31.19 -8.22
CA GLU A 591 -6.58 31.15 -9.41
C GLU A 591 -5.99 29.76 -9.63
N LEU A 592 -5.39 29.18 -8.60
CA LEU A 592 -4.84 27.83 -8.66
C LEU A 592 -5.92 26.80 -9.01
N PHE A 593 -7.06 26.81 -8.31
CA PHE A 593 -8.14 25.87 -8.57
C PHE A 593 -8.73 26.03 -9.96
N SER A 594 -8.70 27.25 -10.52
CA SER A 594 -9.13 27.48 -11.90
C SER A 594 -8.32 26.67 -12.91
N ILE A 595 -7.07 26.32 -12.58
CA ILE A 595 -6.16 25.51 -13.39
C ILE A 595 -6.27 24.03 -13.01
N LEU A 596 -6.29 23.71 -11.72
CA LEU A 596 -6.40 22.32 -11.24
C LEU A 596 -7.71 21.65 -11.66
N LYS A 597 -8.81 22.41 -11.74
CA LYS A 597 -10.08 21.88 -12.23
C LYS A 597 -9.99 21.42 -13.68
N ARG A 598 -8.99 21.86 -14.46
CA ARG A 598 -8.79 21.51 -15.89
C ARG A 598 -7.94 20.26 -16.10
N LEU A 599 -7.49 19.62 -15.03
CA LEU A 599 -6.70 18.39 -15.14
C LEU A 599 -7.48 17.26 -15.86
N PRO A 600 -6.78 16.42 -16.63
CA PRO A 600 -7.43 15.39 -17.45
C PRO A 600 -8.05 14.28 -16.59
N MET A 601 -9.12 13.66 -17.08
CA MET A 601 -9.80 12.53 -16.44
C MET A 601 -8.94 11.27 -16.38
N SER A 602 -8.00 11.13 -17.31
CA SER A 602 -7.10 9.97 -17.39
C SER A 602 -6.25 9.82 -16.14
N GLY A 603 -5.87 10.93 -15.52
CA GLY A 603 -5.12 10.98 -14.26
C GLY A 603 -6.00 10.85 -13.01
N LYS A 604 -5.34 10.67 -11.86
CA LYS A 604 -6.00 10.50 -10.55
C LYS A 604 -5.33 11.33 -9.46
N TRP A 605 -6.15 11.95 -8.62
CA TRP A 605 -5.73 12.55 -7.37
C TRP A 605 -5.52 11.46 -6.33
N ILE A 606 -4.41 11.53 -5.60
CA ILE A 606 -4.11 10.63 -4.48
C ILE A 606 -4.63 11.27 -3.20
N MET A 607 -5.83 10.86 -2.79
CA MET A 607 -6.59 11.51 -1.73
C MET A 607 -6.43 10.77 -0.38
N PRO A 608 -6.32 11.52 0.73
CA PRO A 608 -6.42 10.97 2.07
C PRO A 608 -7.76 10.32 2.36
N THR A 609 -7.73 9.20 3.09
CA THR A 609 -8.93 8.51 3.55
C THR A 609 -9.04 8.53 5.08
N ARG A 610 -10.24 8.22 5.59
CA ARG A 610 -10.53 8.12 7.03
C ARG A 610 -11.02 6.71 7.41
N TYR A 611 -10.74 5.72 6.57
CA TYR A 611 -11.16 4.36 6.83
C TYR A 611 -10.35 3.78 7.99
N SER A 612 -11.03 3.20 8.96
CA SER A 612 -10.42 2.42 10.03
C SER A 612 -10.32 0.96 9.63
N MET A 613 -9.19 0.32 9.93
CA MET A 613 -8.94 -1.10 9.64
C MET A 613 -8.39 -1.77 10.89
N GLY A 614 -9.03 -2.85 11.33
CA GLY A 614 -8.61 -3.60 12.52
C GLY A 614 -7.60 -4.69 12.22
N ASN A 615 -7.70 -5.33 11.06
CA ASN A 615 -6.88 -6.46 10.65
C ASN A 615 -6.71 -6.53 9.11
N VAL A 616 -5.94 -7.50 8.61
CA VAL A 616 -5.69 -7.67 7.17
C VAL A 616 -6.96 -8.03 6.39
N SER A 617 -7.88 -8.80 6.98
CA SER A 617 -9.14 -9.17 6.33
C SER A 617 -10.04 -7.94 6.10
N ASP A 618 -10.09 -7.00 7.05
CA ASP A 618 -10.83 -5.74 6.91
C ASP A 618 -10.29 -4.91 5.74
N LEU A 619 -8.95 -4.82 5.60
CA LEU A 619 -8.31 -4.16 4.47
C LEU A 619 -8.72 -4.82 3.15
N LEU A 620 -8.63 -6.14 3.05
CA LEU A 620 -8.96 -6.85 1.83
C LEU A 620 -10.44 -6.70 1.44
N PHE A 621 -11.34 -6.74 2.42
CA PHE A 621 -12.75 -6.46 2.22
C PHE A 621 -12.99 -5.05 1.68
N LEU A 622 -12.32 -4.05 2.28
CA LEU A 622 -12.40 -2.66 1.85
C LEU A 622 -11.90 -2.46 0.41
N LEU A 623 -10.79 -3.09 0.05
CA LEU A 623 -10.20 -3.02 -1.29
C LEU A 623 -11.04 -3.76 -2.36
N ASP A 624 -11.74 -4.83 -1.99
CA ASP A 624 -12.68 -5.52 -2.88
C ASP A 624 -13.94 -4.69 -3.14
N LYS A 625 -14.44 -4.01 -2.10
CA LYS A 625 -15.65 -3.19 -2.18
C LYS A 625 -15.44 -1.88 -2.93
N ASN A 626 -14.27 -1.28 -2.85
CA ASN A 626 -14.00 -0.01 -3.51
C ASN A 626 -12.73 -0.07 -4.37
N SER A 627 -12.93 -0.08 -5.69
CA SER A 627 -11.85 -0.15 -6.67
C SER A 627 -11.03 1.14 -6.81
N SER A 628 -11.50 2.27 -6.26
CA SER A 628 -10.70 3.51 -6.22
C SER A 628 -9.65 3.47 -5.12
N LEU A 629 -9.73 2.52 -4.19
CA LEU A 629 -8.81 2.43 -3.07
C LEU A 629 -7.54 1.66 -3.43
N CYS A 630 -6.41 2.21 -3.02
CA CYS A 630 -5.10 1.59 -3.16
C CYS A 630 -4.40 1.56 -1.80
N PRO A 631 -3.90 0.40 -1.34
CA PRO A 631 -2.97 0.36 -0.23
C PRO A 631 -1.64 1.03 -0.63
N THR A 632 -1.02 1.73 0.31
CA THR A 632 0.32 2.30 0.16
C THR A 632 0.95 2.53 1.52
N MET A 633 2.22 2.93 1.54
CA MET A 633 2.92 3.29 2.74
C MET A 633 2.59 4.73 3.16
N LEU A 634 2.02 4.87 4.36
CA LEU A 634 1.68 6.17 4.94
C LEU A 634 2.76 6.71 5.89
N GLY A 635 3.73 5.91 6.32
CA GLY A 635 4.71 6.39 7.31
C GLY A 635 5.44 5.29 8.05
N TYR A 636 6.02 5.67 9.19
CA TYR A 636 6.82 4.81 10.05
C TYR A 636 6.29 4.80 11.48
N LEU A 637 6.35 3.65 12.13
CA LEU A 637 6.05 3.47 13.55
C LEU A 637 7.34 3.06 14.28
N PRO A 638 7.96 3.95 15.06
CA PRO A 638 9.10 3.61 15.90
C PRO A 638 8.81 2.40 16.81
N LEU A 639 9.73 1.44 16.82
CA LEU A 639 9.68 0.21 17.64
C LEU A 639 10.53 0.31 18.90
N THR A 640 11.51 1.22 18.89
CA THR A 640 12.41 1.51 20.00
C THR A 640 12.48 3.01 20.21
N GLU A 641 12.81 3.42 21.42
CA GLU A 641 13.16 4.82 21.66
C GLU A 641 14.38 5.23 20.82
N PRO A 642 14.46 6.50 20.41
CA PRO A 642 15.64 7.05 19.74
C PRO A 642 16.87 6.99 20.63
N VAL A 643 17.91 6.31 20.18
CA VAL A 643 19.21 6.22 20.90
C VAL A 643 20.37 6.36 19.93
N SER A 644 21.53 6.77 20.45
CA SER A 644 22.75 6.82 19.65
C SER A 644 23.22 5.40 19.29
N ARG A 645 23.52 5.18 18.01
CA ARG A 645 24.02 3.90 17.50
C ARG A 645 25.16 4.11 16.52
N VAL A 646 26.17 3.26 16.62
CA VAL A 646 27.29 3.26 15.66
C VAL A 646 26.77 2.89 14.27
N GLY A 647 27.20 3.64 13.25
CA GLY A 647 26.75 3.46 11.86
C GLY A 647 25.43 4.13 11.51
N SER A 648 24.83 4.86 12.45
CA SER A 648 23.65 5.71 12.18
C SER A 648 23.99 6.91 11.30
N LEU A 649 23.08 7.31 10.41
CA LEU A 649 23.19 8.54 9.62
C LEU A 649 23.06 9.82 10.47
N GLU A 650 22.34 9.75 11.59
CA GLU A 650 22.09 10.86 12.51
C GLU A 650 22.54 10.51 13.93
N PRO A 651 22.75 11.51 14.83
CA PRO A 651 23.10 11.26 16.23
C PRO A 651 22.10 10.37 16.97
N LEU A 652 20.82 10.44 16.60
CA LEU A 652 19.76 9.60 17.13
C LEU A 652 19.26 8.61 16.06
N HIS A 653 19.04 7.37 16.49
CA HIS A 653 18.54 6.29 15.64
C HIS A 653 17.37 5.55 16.29
N CYS A 654 16.40 5.10 15.50
CA CYS A 654 15.45 4.06 15.91
C CYS A 654 15.16 3.06 14.79
N TYR A 655 14.78 1.84 15.17
CA TYR A 655 14.16 0.90 14.24
C TYR A 655 12.67 1.21 14.16
N ALA A 656 12.09 1.17 12.96
CA ALA A 656 10.67 1.44 12.78
C ALA A 656 10.02 0.47 11.79
N GLU A 657 8.75 0.19 12.01
CA GLU A 657 7.95 -0.59 11.07
C GLU A 657 7.29 0.34 10.02
N PRO A 658 7.26 -0.01 8.73
CA PRO A 658 6.48 0.73 7.74
C PRO A 658 4.98 0.50 7.94
N ALA A 659 4.22 1.59 8.03
CA ALA A 659 2.77 1.57 8.21
C ALA A 659 2.03 1.42 6.87
N LEU A 660 1.17 0.41 6.77
CA LEU A 660 0.32 0.18 5.61
C LEU A 660 -1.01 0.91 5.78
N GLY A 661 -1.34 1.87 4.92
CA GLY A 661 -2.65 2.52 4.92
C GLY A 661 -3.28 2.51 3.54
N VAL A 662 -4.39 3.21 3.38
CA VAL A 662 -5.17 3.25 2.14
C VAL A 662 -5.39 4.68 1.67
N VAL A 663 -5.15 4.90 0.39
CA VAL A 663 -5.44 6.14 -0.33
C VAL A 663 -6.59 5.94 -1.31
N GLU A 664 -7.30 7.01 -1.61
CA GLU A 664 -8.36 7.03 -2.62
C GLU A 664 -7.82 7.69 -3.90
N CYS A 665 -7.89 6.96 -5.02
CA CYS A 665 -7.56 7.47 -6.35
C CYS A 665 -8.80 8.14 -6.96
N ALA A 666 -9.03 9.41 -6.64
CA ALA A 666 -10.17 10.17 -7.12
C ALA A 666 -9.94 10.71 -8.55
N SER A 667 -11.00 10.82 -9.36
CA SER A 667 -10.87 11.41 -10.70
C SER A 667 -10.81 12.95 -10.64
N ALA A 668 -10.15 13.58 -11.62
CA ALA A 668 -10.13 15.04 -11.72
C ALA A 668 -11.55 15.64 -11.83
N ILE A 669 -12.47 14.97 -12.54
CA ILE A 669 -13.86 15.38 -12.69
C ILE A 669 -14.60 15.34 -11.36
N GLU A 670 -14.38 14.29 -10.56
CA GLU A 670 -15.01 14.19 -9.24
C GLU A 670 -14.58 15.35 -8.34
N ILE A 671 -13.28 15.68 -8.31
CA ILE A 671 -12.76 16.82 -7.54
C ILE A 671 -13.32 18.14 -8.06
N ARG A 672 -13.41 18.31 -9.38
CA ARG A 672 -14.05 19.49 -10.01
C ARG A 672 -15.49 19.67 -9.53
N LEU A 673 -16.26 18.59 -9.43
CA LEU A 673 -17.66 18.62 -8.99
C LEU A 673 -17.81 18.83 -7.48
N GLN A 674 -16.80 18.45 -6.70
CA GLN A 674 -16.78 18.72 -5.26
C GLN A 674 -16.53 20.20 -4.95
N GLY A 675 -15.91 20.96 -5.87
CA GLY A 675 -15.67 22.39 -5.71
C GLY A 675 -14.35 22.72 -5.00
N GLN A 676 -14.02 24.00 -4.98
CA GLN A 676 -12.74 24.53 -4.51
C GLN A 676 -12.56 24.25 -3.01
N ILE A 677 -13.56 24.60 -2.21
CA ILE A 677 -13.51 24.48 -0.74
C ILE A 677 -13.25 23.03 -0.32
N ASN A 678 -13.89 22.08 -1.00
CA ASN A 678 -13.71 20.67 -0.70
C ASN A 678 -12.34 20.15 -1.14
N TYR A 679 -11.77 20.66 -2.24
CA TYR A 679 -10.43 20.29 -2.68
C TYR A 679 -9.38 20.67 -1.63
N PHE A 680 -9.28 21.94 -1.24
CA PHE A 680 -8.25 22.40 -0.30
C PHE A 680 -8.42 21.76 1.09
N LYS A 681 -9.65 21.48 1.53
CA LYS A 681 -9.91 20.77 2.79
C LYS A 681 -9.61 19.27 2.76
N ARG A 682 -9.53 18.64 1.59
CA ARG A 682 -9.48 17.16 1.47
C ARG A 682 -8.24 16.60 0.81
N ALA A 683 -7.65 17.32 -0.14
CA ALA A 683 -6.64 16.77 -1.04
C ALA A 683 -5.21 16.80 -0.46
N PHE A 684 -4.97 17.66 0.53
CA PHE A 684 -3.63 17.89 1.03
C PHE A 684 -3.19 16.89 2.10
N TRP A 685 -1.93 16.48 1.96
CA TRP A 685 -1.17 15.61 2.84
C TRP A 685 -0.15 16.41 3.63
N MET A 686 -0.01 16.08 4.91
CA MET A 686 1.00 16.63 5.81
C MET A 686 1.65 15.49 6.61
N LEU A 687 2.94 15.58 6.89
CA LEU A 687 3.59 14.65 7.80
C LEU A 687 3.33 15.06 9.25
N GLU A 688 2.70 14.19 10.03
CA GLU A 688 2.62 14.33 11.48
C GLU A 688 3.75 13.49 12.12
N ALA A 689 4.85 14.14 12.47
CA ALA A 689 5.98 13.51 13.15
C ALA A 689 5.84 13.65 14.67
N LYS A 690 5.40 12.57 15.32
CA LYS A 690 5.32 12.42 16.78
C LYS A 690 6.34 11.39 17.26
N GLU A 691 6.59 11.36 18.57
CA GLU A 691 7.58 10.45 19.18
C GLU A 691 7.33 8.97 18.88
N HIS A 692 6.06 8.56 18.81
CA HIS A 692 5.67 7.16 18.57
C HIS A 692 5.07 6.90 17.18
N SER A 693 4.98 7.91 16.32
CA SER A 693 4.39 7.75 14.99
C SER A 693 4.81 8.87 14.05
N MET A 694 5.28 8.53 12.86
CA MET A 694 5.60 9.47 11.79
C MET A 694 4.73 9.15 10.59
N LEU A 695 3.53 9.71 10.54
CA LEU A 695 2.47 9.30 9.62
C LEU A 695 1.99 10.47 8.76
N MET A 696 1.75 10.19 7.49
CA MET A 696 1.07 11.10 6.57
C MET A 696 -0.41 11.19 6.96
N LYS A 697 -0.89 12.42 7.12
CA LYS A 697 -2.27 12.74 7.49
C LYS A 697 -2.87 13.75 6.54
N ARG A 698 -4.19 13.80 6.57
CA ARG A 698 -4.98 14.88 5.99
C ARG A 698 -4.91 16.11 6.90
N ILE A 699 -4.85 17.30 6.29
CA ILE A 699 -5.02 18.60 6.98
C ILE A 699 -6.42 18.74 7.55
#